data_AF-A0A4Z2BW33-F1
#
_entry.id   AF-A0A4Z2BW33-F1
#
_cell.length_a   1.000
_cell.length_b   1.000
_cell.length_c   1.000
_cell.angle_alpha   90.00
_cell.angle_beta   90.00
_cell.angle_gamma   90.00
#
_symmetry.space_group_name_H-M   'P 1'
#
loop_
_entity.id
_entity.type
_entity.pdbx_description
1 polymer ?
#
loop_
_entity_poly.entity_id
_entity_poly.type
_entity_poly.pdbx_seq_one_letter_code
_entity_poly.pdbx_strand_id
1 'polypeptide(L)'
;MSSPVWVLLCVTSALLASGTLGHLGSHSRQIHALHPSVPQEQQPKPRAETFHGGDVAQMTRERRRRSTITHATRSNCRNRPIDLVFIIDSSRSVRPTEFEKAKEFFQDMVDGLEIGFDTTRVGLVNYASTVQIEFPLKMYFDKTGLKKALARVEPLASGTMTGMAIKTAMEKAFIAEAGARVNSPKIAKVAIVVTDGRPQDKVEEVSAAARQSGIEIYAVGVDRADMTSLRLMASQPHDEHVFYVETYGVIEKLTSKFKETLCGSSDCAHGYGCQHICVQKEDLQVCMCRDGYVLNADQKTCSRVDPCALGHDCQHICINSDDSYICKCPAGYILNPDNKSCSRLDACAQGHECQHECVSSGNSYICKCQPGYTLNTDQKTCTLLDSCAQGHNCQHSCINSGASYICKCPVGYVLNEDKKTCTQELRSKITQDACKCEVQIMFQEKVHKKVSLRHRVLIAAYIHCVYNWNSILVPQQIAIPNNIHLKCVSWNKDQGFISCGGDDGLLRVLKLETQTDDARLKGLAAPSNLSMNQTLEGHSGSVQVVTWNEQYEKLTTSDQNGLIIVWMLYKGAWYEEMMNNRNKSVVRSMRWNTDGQKICIVYEDGVVIVGSVDGNRIWVKELKGYQLAHVAWSPDSKILLFGMASGEVQIFDNQGNFVMKMTISCLSSTAGAVSIAGIHWYAGTGGYIEPCCPCLAICFDNGRCQIMRCESDESPVCIDAQMNVVCIQWNHCGSVLAVAGSLKTSNLETEINVVHFYTPFGEHLRTLKVPGKQMTGIAWEGAGLRIALAVDSYLYFANIRPDYKWGYCSNTLVYAYIRPERLAYCVVFWDTKNNEKFVKYFKSLMSVNTSGDFCILVGKADEIQSQEDAELEPGSHARYVLILCNAIGTPQETKYIDIEPLFVTMTKTHVIAASKEAFYVWQYRLDLQISQMWKAKREKKERVYHIDSNPSGVNDSGQDFAKAFTPTRDAICCVTARDKTLIVGRKSGTLHRYSLPNVVLIQKYTLNNRPHYLSLNCNTCRLAIIDIAGVMTLLELEAGAQPSFRRSIEV
;
A
#
# COMPACT_ATOMS: atom_id res chain seq x y z
N MET A 1 11.82 21.95 54.45
CA MET A 1 10.83 21.51 55.46
C MET A 1 9.43 21.61 54.86
N SER A 2 8.43 20.98 55.52
CA SER A 2 6.97 21.14 55.32
C SER A 2 6.38 20.96 53.90
N SER A 3 5.66 19.86 53.71
CA SER A 3 4.54 19.73 52.76
C SER A 3 3.32 20.56 53.21
N PRO A 4 2.35 20.84 52.33
CA PRO A 4 1.05 20.14 52.44
C PRO A 4 0.42 19.73 51.07
N VAL A 5 -0.56 18.82 50.87
CA VAL A 5 -1.40 17.87 51.67
C VAL A 5 -2.93 18.09 51.50
N TRP A 6 -3.69 16.98 51.31
CA TRP A 6 -5.15 16.84 51.08
C TRP A 6 -5.70 17.36 49.72
N VAL A 7 -6.86 16.93 49.18
CA VAL A 7 -8.01 16.11 49.69
C VAL A 7 -8.40 14.99 48.71
N LEU A 8 -8.85 13.84 49.22
CA LEU A 8 -9.67 12.84 48.49
C LEU A 8 -10.69 12.21 49.46
N LEU A 9 -11.93 11.93 49.05
CA LEU A 9 -12.98 11.41 49.95
C LEU A 9 -14.06 10.56 49.22
N CYS A 10 -14.35 9.37 49.78
CA CYS A 10 -15.46 8.45 49.46
C CYS A 10 -15.51 7.88 48.01
N VAL A 11 -16.07 6.68 47.75
CA VAL A 11 -16.97 5.80 48.54
C VAL A 11 -16.39 4.38 48.66
N THR A 12 -16.68 3.67 49.75
CA THR A 12 -16.29 2.26 49.99
C THR A 12 -17.42 1.40 50.56
N SER A 13 -17.85 0.37 49.83
CA SER A 13 -18.57 -0.82 50.31
C SER A 13 -18.85 -1.78 49.14
N ALA A 14 -19.05 -3.09 49.32
CA ALA A 14 -18.56 -4.04 50.32
C ALA A 14 -18.87 -5.47 49.82
N LEU A 15 -18.03 -6.48 50.14
CA LEU A 15 -18.37 -7.87 50.52
C LEU A 15 -17.17 -8.83 50.35
N LEU A 16 -17.04 -9.76 51.30
CA LEU A 16 -16.07 -10.87 51.31
C LEU A 16 -16.82 -12.18 51.59
N ALA A 17 -16.61 -13.19 50.74
CA ALA A 17 -16.95 -14.60 50.99
C ALA A 17 -16.37 -15.47 49.84
N SER A 18 -15.99 -16.74 49.99
CA SER A 18 -15.42 -17.52 51.13
C SER A 18 -15.18 -18.96 50.68
N GLY A 19 -14.02 -19.55 51.00
CA GLY A 19 -13.74 -21.00 50.89
C GLY A 19 -13.44 -21.56 49.49
N THR A 20 -12.91 -22.78 49.33
CA THR A 20 -12.20 -23.67 50.29
C THR A 20 -11.44 -24.78 49.53
N LEU A 21 -10.50 -25.45 50.20
CA LEU A 21 -9.59 -26.50 49.71
C LEU A 21 -10.22 -27.68 48.92
N GLY A 22 -9.41 -28.28 48.03
CA GLY A 22 -9.52 -29.64 47.49
C GLY A 22 -8.11 -30.24 47.27
N HIS A 23 -7.94 -31.58 47.31
CA HIS A 23 -6.64 -32.20 47.63
C HIS A 23 -6.32 -33.50 46.85
N LEU A 24 -5.01 -33.72 46.54
CA LEU A 24 -4.27 -35.01 46.43
C LEU A 24 -4.49 -36.01 45.25
N GLY A 25 -3.41 -36.77 44.96
CA GLY A 25 -3.37 -38.01 44.15
C GLY A 25 -2.90 -37.82 42.68
N SER A 26 -1.74 -38.25 42.16
CA SER A 26 -0.56 -39.10 42.54
C SER A 26 -0.46 -40.51 41.88
N HIS A 27 0.79 -40.86 41.50
CA HIS A 27 1.29 -42.10 40.86
C HIS A 27 0.85 -42.41 39.40
N SER A 28 1.66 -42.87 38.42
CA SER A 28 3.07 -43.34 38.24
C SER A 28 3.32 -44.86 38.09
N ARG A 29 3.75 -45.29 36.88
CA ARG A 29 4.68 -46.41 36.53
C ARG A 29 4.92 -46.35 34.99
N GLN A 30 6.15 -46.37 34.45
CA GLN A 30 7.15 -47.46 34.31
C GLN A 30 6.72 -48.59 33.33
N ILE A 31 7.56 -49.22 32.49
CA ILE A 31 8.99 -49.05 32.07
C ILE A 31 9.19 -49.88 30.77
N HIS A 32 10.13 -49.52 29.86
CA HIS A 32 11.12 -50.43 29.23
C HIS A 32 12.03 -49.73 28.19
N ALA A 33 13.23 -50.30 27.97
CA ALA A 33 14.24 -49.95 26.96
C ALA A 33 14.71 -51.26 26.25
N LEU A 34 15.41 -51.26 25.09
CA LEU A 34 16.85 -50.95 24.92
C LEU A 34 17.29 -50.89 23.42
N HIS A 35 18.54 -50.46 23.19
CA HIS A 35 19.37 -50.48 21.96
C HIS A 35 19.98 -51.90 21.68
N PRO A 36 20.93 -52.20 20.72
CA PRO A 36 21.77 -51.34 19.83
C PRO A 36 22.08 -51.84 18.37
N SER A 37 22.99 -51.11 17.68
CA SER A 37 24.09 -51.56 16.75
C SER A 37 23.95 -51.59 15.21
N VAL A 38 25.14 -51.57 14.55
CA VAL A 38 25.53 -51.11 13.18
C VAL A 38 26.78 -51.93 12.75
N PRO A 39 27.02 -52.31 11.45
CA PRO A 39 28.10 -51.66 10.65
C PRO A 39 28.08 -51.74 9.08
N GLN A 40 28.69 -50.70 8.44
CA GLN A 40 29.56 -50.68 7.20
C GLN A 40 28.97 -51.14 5.82
N GLU A 41 29.40 -50.66 4.62
CA GLU A 41 30.31 -49.59 4.12
C GLU A 41 29.88 -49.17 2.66
N GLN A 42 30.57 -48.48 1.71
CA GLN A 42 31.96 -48.04 1.48
C GLN A 42 32.03 -46.73 0.61
N GLN A 43 33.05 -46.54 -0.26
CA GLN A 43 33.33 -45.41 -1.18
C GLN A 43 34.20 -45.91 -2.39
N PRO A 44 34.40 -45.21 -3.55
CA PRO A 44 35.28 -44.01 -3.65
C PRO A 44 35.04 -43.03 -4.87
N LYS A 45 36.07 -42.22 -5.20
CA LYS A 45 36.26 -41.17 -6.26
C LYS A 45 37.67 -41.39 -6.94
N PRO A 46 38.30 -40.47 -7.71
CA PRO A 46 37.97 -39.79 -8.99
C PRO A 46 39.17 -39.81 -10.02
N ARG A 47 39.12 -39.03 -11.13
CA ARG A 47 40.22 -38.37 -11.95
C ARG A 47 39.98 -38.42 -13.49
N ALA A 48 40.57 -37.60 -14.40
CA ALA A 48 41.14 -36.22 -14.37
C ALA A 48 41.70 -35.75 -15.77
N GLU A 49 42.37 -34.58 -15.81
CA GLU A 49 43.43 -34.10 -16.77
C GLU A 49 43.08 -33.81 -18.28
N THR A 50 43.63 -32.83 -19.05
CA THR A 50 44.27 -31.47 -18.82
C THR A 50 44.54 -30.67 -20.14
N PHE A 51 44.67 -29.32 -20.08
CA PHE A 51 45.40 -28.37 -21.00
C PHE A 51 44.92 -28.13 -22.48
N HIS A 52 45.28 -27.10 -23.29
CA HIS A 52 46.16 -25.88 -23.24
C HIS A 52 45.67 -24.75 -24.23
N GLY A 53 46.10 -23.48 -24.04
CA GLY A 53 46.37 -22.42 -25.07
C GLY A 53 45.21 -21.71 -25.83
N GLY A 54 45.40 -20.60 -26.57
CA GLY A 54 46.51 -19.60 -26.62
C GLY A 54 46.51 -18.64 -27.85
N ASP A 55 46.94 -17.36 -27.66
CA ASP A 55 47.40 -16.33 -28.66
C ASP A 55 46.47 -15.85 -29.84
N VAL A 56 46.64 -14.70 -30.54
CA VAL A 56 47.02 -13.29 -30.23
C VAL A 56 46.67 -12.33 -31.44
N ALA A 57 46.74 -10.99 -31.27
CA ALA A 57 46.87 -9.90 -32.30
C ALA A 57 45.64 -9.19 -32.98
N GLN A 58 45.35 -7.98 -32.45
CA GLN A 58 45.21 -6.62 -33.06
C GLN A 58 44.82 -6.28 -34.54
N MET A 59 44.38 -5.00 -34.71
CA MET A 59 44.20 -4.15 -35.92
C MET A 59 42.86 -4.30 -36.70
N THR A 60 42.18 -3.25 -37.23
CA THR A 60 42.39 -1.78 -37.20
C THR A 60 41.08 -0.95 -37.36
N ARG A 61 41.20 0.38 -37.22
CA ARG A 61 40.29 1.48 -37.70
C ARG A 61 39.69 1.25 -39.12
N GLU A 62 38.61 1.91 -39.61
CA GLU A 62 37.92 3.15 -39.21
C GLU A 62 36.51 3.33 -39.86
N ARG A 63 35.54 3.98 -39.18
CA ARG A 63 34.82 5.22 -39.63
C ARG A 63 33.50 5.48 -38.87
N ARG A 64 33.19 6.76 -38.65
CA ARG A 64 31.91 7.25 -38.09
C ARG A 64 30.91 7.58 -39.21
N ARG A 65 29.62 7.25 -38.99
CA ARG A 65 28.50 8.16 -39.28
C ARG A 65 27.58 8.20 -38.06
N ARG A 66 26.99 9.37 -37.79
CA ARG A 66 26.17 9.66 -36.61
C ARG A 66 24.74 9.90 -37.09
N SER A 67 23.78 9.18 -36.53
CA SER A 67 22.35 9.52 -36.64
C SER A 67 21.70 9.33 -35.28
N THR A 68 20.77 10.22 -34.94
CA THR A 68 20.13 10.28 -33.62
C THR A 68 18.87 9.43 -33.63
N ILE A 69 18.72 8.52 -32.66
CA ILE A 69 17.45 7.84 -32.38
C ILE A 69 17.21 7.91 -30.87
N THR A 70 15.96 8.21 -30.49
CA THR A 70 15.50 8.37 -29.11
C THR A 70 15.36 7.02 -28.39
N HIS A 71 15.58 7.01 -27.08
CA HIS A 71 15.19 5.87 -26.25
C HIS A 71 13.67 5.77 -26.17
N ALA A 72 13.13 4.59 -26.47
CA ALA A 72 11.78 4.17 -26.11
C ALA A 72 11.88 2.75 -25.54
N THR A 73 11.52 2.56 -24.28
CA THR A 73 11.54 1.25 -23.62
C THR A 73 10.38 0.38 -24.11
N ARG A 74 10.70 -0.80 -24.63
CA ARG A 74 9.72 -1.86 -24.94
C ARG A 74 10.19 -3.18 -24.33
N SER A 75 9.61 -3.54 -23.19
CA SER A 75 9.80 -4.82 -22.52
C SER A 75 8.94 -5.91 -23.21
N ASN A 76 9.37 -6.36 -24.38
CA ASN A 76 8.68 -7.41 -25.12
C ASN A 76 9.10 -8.82 -24.62
N CYS A 77 8.34 -9.40 -23.69
CA CYS A 77 8.37 -10.84 -23.47
C CYS A 77 7.93 -11.55 -24.77
N ARG A 78 8.85 -12.27 -25.43
CA ARG A 78 8.56 -13.16 -26.57
C ARG A 78 8.29 -14.57 -26.03
N ASN A 79 7.08 -14.79 -25.54
CA ASN A 79 6.73 -16.04 -24.89
C ASN A 79 6.77 -17.21 -25.87
N ARG A 80 7.09 -18.40 -25.37
CA ARG A 80 6.95 -19.64 -26.15
C ARG A 80 5.45 -19.85 -26.46
N PRO A 81 5.09 -20.43 -27.62
CA PRO A 81 3.73 -20.86 -27.87
C PRO A 81 3.28 -21.86 -26.81
N ILE A 82 2.15 -21.56 -26.16
CA ILE A 82 1.59 -22.31 -25.02
C ILE A 82 0.07 -22.42 -25.24
N ASP A 83 -0.51 -23.56 -24.91
CA ASP A 83 -1.95 -23.73 -24.78
C ASP A 83 -2.31 -23.67 -23.28
N LEU A 84 -3.04 -22.62 -22.88
CA LEU A 84 -3.29 -22.29 -21.49
C LEU A 84 -4.79 -22.36 -21.18
N VAL A 85 -5.18 -23.12 -20.16
CA VAL A 85 -6.57 -23.20 -19.69
C VAL A 85 -6.65 -22.81 -18.22
N PHE A 86 -7.43 -21.79 -17.90
CA PHE A 86 -7.79 -21.50 -16.51
C PHE A 86 -9.00 -22.33 -16.10
N ILE A 87 -9.01 -22.78 -14.85
CA ILE A 87 -10.06 -23.54 -14.21
C ILE A 87 -10.42 -22.79 -12.93
N ILE A 88 -11.46 -21.96 -12.98
CA ILE A 88 -11.84 -21.02 -11.91
C ILE A 88 -13.04 -21.55 -11.14
N ASP A 89 -12.89 -21.61 -9.82
CA ASP A 89 -13.95 -21.95 -8.86
C ASP A 89 -14.97 -20.81 -8.76
N SER A 90 -16.26 -21.16 -8.88
CA SER A 90 -17.41 -20.29 -8.64
C SER A 90 -18.43 -20.93 -7.70
N SER A 91 -17.97 -21.84 -6.83
CA SER A 91 -18.78 -22.49 -5.80
C SER A 91 -19.23 -21.51 -4.70
N ARG A 92 -20.09 -21.96 -3.79
CA ARG A 92 -20.76 -21.12 -2.78
C ARG A 92 -19.79 -20.49 -1.75
N SER A 93 -18.58 -21.02 -1.60
CA SER A 93 -17.56 -20.41 -0.74
C SER A 93 -17.05 -19.10 -1.34
N VAL A 94 -16.80 -19.09 -2.66
CA VAL A 94 -16.36 -17.92 -3.44
C VAL A 94 -17.47 -16.88 -3.50
N ARG A 95 -17.28 -15.71 -2.90
CA ARG A 95 -18.24 -14.60 -2.99
C ARG A 95 -18.17 -13.94 -4.37
N PRO A 96 -19.23 -13.25 -4.83
CA PRO A 96 -19.17 -12.50 -6.09
C PRO A 96 -18.00 -11.52 -6.18
N THR A 97 -17.64 -10.85 -5.08
CA THR A 97 -16.49 -9.93 -4.99
C THR A 97 -15.12 -10.62 -4.98
N GLU A 98 -15.08 -11.93 -4.84
CA GLU A 98 -13.88 -12.78 -4.88
C GLU A 98 -13.75 -13.44 -6.27
N PHE A 99 -14.89 -13.83 -6.87
CA PHE A 99 -14.96 -14.26 -8.26
C PHE A 99 -14.55 -13.15 -9.25
N GLU A 100 -14.97 -11.90 -9.04
CA GLU A 100 -14.48 -10.78 -9.87
C GLU A 100 -12.96 -10.57 -9.71
N LYS A 101 -12.37 -10.84 -8.54
CA LYS A 101 -10.90 -10.79 -8.38
C LYS A 101 -10.18 -11.92 -9.09
N ALA A 102 -10.79 -13.11 -9.17
CA ALA A 102 -10.29 -14.18 -10.03
C ALA A 102 -10.34 -13.80 -11.52
N LYS A 103 -11.36 -13.03 -11.93
CA LYS A 103 -11.45 -12.44 -13.27
C LYS A 103 -10.40 -11.32 -13.49
N GLU A 104 -10.17 -10.44 -12.51
CA GLU A 104 -9.10 -9.41 -12.55
C GLU A 104 -7.71 -10.06 -12.70
N PHE A 105 -7.39 -11.06 -11.87
CA PHE A 105 -6.16 -11.86 -11.97
C PHE A 105 -5.94 -12.47 -13.37
N PHE A 106 -6.97 -13.09 -13.93
CA PHE A 106 -6.93 -13.64 -15.29
C PHE A 106 -6.62 -12.54 -16.33
N GLN A 107 -7.22 -11.34 -16.22
CA GLN A 107 -6.96 -10.22 -17.12
C GLN A 107 -5.51 -9.74 -17.05
N ASP A 108 -4.99 -9.55 -15.84
CA ASP A 108 -3.63 -9.07 -15.62
C ASP A 108 -2.58 -10.07 -16.11
N MET A 109 -2.85 -11.37 -15.99
CA MET A 109 -1.98 -12.40 -16.53
C MET A 109 -1.99 -12.38 -18.06
N VAL A 110 -3.19 -12.34 -18.68
CA VAL A 110 -3.37 -12.26 -20.15
C VAL A 110 -2.69 -11.04 -20.76
N ASP A 111 -2.64 -9.90 -20.06
CA ASP A 111 -1.92 -8.72 -20.54
C ASP A 111 -0.40 -8.96 -20.72
N GLY A 112 0.21 -9.86 -19.95
CA GLY A 112 1.62 -10.24 -20.12
C GLY A 112 1.90 -11.33 -21.15
N LEU A 113 0.87 -11.91 -21.78
CA LEU A 113 1.01 -12.99 -22.77
C LEU A 113 0.87 -12.45 -24.20
N GLU A 114 1.46 -13.13 -25.19
CA GLU A 114 1.25 -12.81 -26.61
C GLU A 114 0.10 -13.68 -27.14
N ILE A 115 -1.14 -13.21 -27.00
CA ILE A 115 -2.34 -13.94 -27.46
C ILE A 115 -2.43 -13.90 -28.98
N GLY A 116 -2.65 -15.06 -29.61
CA GLY A 116 -2.69 -15.20 -31.07
C GLY A 116 -2.86 -16.64 -31.52
N PHE A 117 -3.03 -16.85 -32.83
CA PHE A 117 -3.24 -18.20 -33.39
C PHE A 117 -2.01 -19.10 -33.20
N ASP A 118 -0.79 -18.60 -33.49
CA ASP A 118 0.44 -19.40 -33.40
C ASP A 118 1.28 -19.13 -32.14
N THR A 119 0.86 -18.17 -31.31
CA THR A 119 1.52 -17.79 -30.06
C THR A 119 0.81 -18.45 -28.86
N THR A 120 0.35 -17.72 -27.85
CA THR A 120 -0.40 -18.28 -26.72
C THR A 120 -1.90 -18.35 -27.04
N ARG A 121 -2.49 -19.55 -26.88
CA ARG A 121 -3.95 -19.77 -26.94
C ARG A 121 -4.50 -19.88 -25.52
N VAL A 122 -5.67 -19.29 -25.26
CA VAL A 122 -6.25 -19.24 -23.90
C VAL A 122 -7.71 -19.71 -23.90
N GLY A 123 -8.02 -20.66 -23.01
CA GLY A 123 -9.37 -21.14 -22.73
C GLY A 123 -9.76 -20.92 -21.27
N LEU A 124 -11.06 -20.94 -21.00
CA LEU A 124 -11.62 -20.76 -19.66
C LEU A 124 -12.66 -21.84 -19.33
N VAL A 125 -12.46 -22.46 -18.17
CA VAL A 125 -13.39 -23.38 -17.51
C VAL A 125 -13.84 -22.75 -16.20
N ASN A 126 -15.15 -22.67 -16.01
CA ASN A 126 -15.83 -22.16 -14.82
C ASN A 126 -16.50 -23.36 -14.14
N TYR A 127 -16.33 -23.55 -12.83
CA TYR A 127 -16.88 -24.73 -12.16
C TYR A 127 -17.45 -24.47 -10.76
N ALA A 128 -18.47 -25.26 -10.42
CA ALA A 128 -19.03 -25.38 -9.09
C ALA A 128 -19.58 -26.81 -8.89
N SER A 129 -20.90 -27.00 -8.71
CA SER A 129 -21.55 -28.33 -8.79
C SER A 129 -21.58 -28.89 -10.22
N THR A 130 -21.44 -28.03 -11.22
CA THR A 130 -21.35 -28.33 -12.65
C THR A 130 -20.09 -27.69 -13.22
N VAL A 131 -19.70 -28.06 -14.45
CA VAL A 131 -18.54 -27.50 -15.15
C VAL A 131 -18.96 -26.93 -16.49
N GLN A 132 -18.63 -25.66 -16.74
CA GLN A 132 -18.91 -24.93 -17.97
C GLN A 132 -17.60 -24.51 -18.64
N ILE A 133 -17.50 -24.71 -19.96
CA ILE A 133 -16.40 -24.16 -20.76
C ILE A 133 -16.91 -22.85 -21.37
N GLU A 134 -16.49 -21.72 -20.81
CA GLU A 134 -16.95 -20.40 -21.23
C GLU A 134 -16.42 -20.03 -22.62
N PHE A 135 -15.18 -20.44 -22.91
CA PHE A 135 -14.63 -20.42 -24.25
C PHE A 135 -13.45 -21.40 -24.43
N PRO A 136 -13.39 -22.16 -25.54
CA PRO A 136 -12.28 -23.04 -25.87
C PRO A 136 -11.09 -22.29 -26.48
N LEU A 137 -9.92 -22.94 -26.51
CA LEU A 137 -8.63 -22.39 -27.00
C LEU A 137 -8.66 -21.77 -28.41
N LYS A 138 -9.60 -22.19 -29.27
CA LYS A 138 -9.78 -21.67 -30.63
C LYS A 138 -10.71 -20.44 -30.76
N MET A 139 -11.29 -19.95 -29.66
CA MET A 139 -12.39 -18.97 -29.73
C MET A 139 -11.91 -17.52 -29.90
N TYR A 140 -10.83 -17.14 -29.21
CA TYR A 140 -10.31 -15.78 -29.21
C TYR A 140 -8.80 -15.78 -29.43
N PHE A 141 -8.37 -15.08 -30.47
CA PHE A 141 -6.95 -14.88 -30.81
C PHE A 141 -6.50 -13.42 -30.60
N ASP A 142 -7.33 -12.61 -29.95
CA ASP A 142 -7.04 -11.22 -29.59
C ASP A 142 -7.38 -10.97 -28.11
N LYS A 143 -6.62 -10.08 -27.45
CA LYS A 143 -6.83 -9.75 -26.03
C LYS A 143 -8.17 -9.05 -25.77
N THR A 144 -8.68 -8.27 -26.70
CA THR A 144 -9.84 -7.40 -26.50
C THR A 144 -11.15 -8.18 -26.54
N GLY A 145 -11.30 -9.09 -27.51
CA GLY A 145 -12.42 -10.05 -27.58
C GLY A 145 -12.43 -10.98 -26.38
N LEU A 146 -11.27 -11.53 -26.02
CA LEU A 146 -11.09 -12.40 -24.86
C LEU A 146 -11.46 -11.71 -23.53
N LYS A 147 -10.96 -10.49 -23.26
CA LYS A 147 -11.33 -9.74 -22.05
C LYS A 147 -12.83 -9.40 -22.01
N LYS A 148 -13.43 -9.03 -23.16
CA LYS A 148 -14.89 -8.80 -23.28
C LYS A 148 -15.71 -10.09 -23.08
N ALA A 149 -15.16 -11.26 -23.39
CA ALA A 149 -15.80 -12.54 -23.09
C ALA A 149 -15.78 -12.82 -21.58
N LEU A 150 -14.60 -12.78 -20.97
CA LEU A 150 -14.40 -12.98 -19.52
C LEU A 150 -15.28 -12.06 -18.66
N ALA A 151 -15.39 -10.78 -19.01
CA ALA A 151 -16.20 -9.82 -18.25
C ALA A 151 -17.66 -10.27 -18.08
N ARG A 152 -18.21 -11.01 -19.06
CA ARG A 152 -19.60 -11.51 -19.09
C ARG A 152 -19.77 -12.89 -18.44
N VAL A 153 -18.72 -13.48 -17.87
CA VAL A 153 -18.81 -14.76 -17.15
C VAL A 153 -19.44 -14.54 -15.78
N GLU A 154 -20.50 -15.29 -15.49
CA GLU A 154 -21.24 -15.28 -14.22
C GLU A 154 -20.86 -16.53 -13.37
N PRO A 155 -20.91 -16.45 -12.03
CA PRO A 155 -20.61 -17.58 -11.16
C PRO A 155 -21.75 -18.62 -11.15
N LEU A 156 -21.41 -19.92 -11.19
CA LEU A 156 -22.38 -21.01 -11.26
C LEU A 156 -23.03 -21.35 -9.91
N ALA A 157 -22.33 -21.06 -8.80
CA ALA A 157 -22.72 -21.36 -7.42
C ALA A 157 -22.95 -22.86 -7.09
N SER A 158 -23.24 -23.14 -5.81
CA SER A 158 -23.39 -24.49 -5.23
C SER A 158 -22.06 -25.14 -4.77
N GLY A 159 -21.78 -26.41 -5.10
CA GLY A 159 -20.67 -27.22 -4.57
C GLY A 159 -19.35 -27.03 -5.31
N THR A 160 -18.34 -27.84 -4.99
CA THR A 160 -16.92 -27.60 -5.37
C THR A 160 -16.30 -28.86 -6.02
N MET A 161 -16.70 -29.14 -7.27
CA MET A 161 -16.35 -30.37 -8.01
C MET A 161 -15.05 -30.22 -8.84
N THR A 162 -13.94 -30.00 -8.15
CA THR A 162 -12.65 -29.66 -8.78
C THR A 162 -12.08 -30.82 -9.61
N GLY A 163 -12.30 -32.07 -9.19
CA GLY A 163 -11.89 -33.26 -9.95
C GLY A 163 -12.64 -33.35 -11.29
N MET A 164 -13.95 -33.10 -11.29
CA MET A 164 -14.76 -33.00 -12.50
C MET A 164 -14.29 -31.85 -13.41
N ALA A 165 -13.84 -30.73 -12.83
CA ALA A 165 -13.33 -29.59 -13.58
C ALA A 165 -12.02 -29.92 -14.31
N ILE A 166 -11.04 -30.52 -13.61
CA ILE A 166 -9.77 -30.99 -14.21
C ILE A 166 -10.05 -32.06 -15.29
N LYS A 167 -10.95 -33.01 -15.03
CA LYS A 167 -11.37 -34.02 -16.02
C LYS A 167 -11.95 -33.38 -17.28
N THR A 168 -12.84 -32.39 -17.10
CA THR A 168 -13.49 -31.69 -18.22
C THR A 168 -12.48 -30.87 -19.02
N ALA A 169 -11.50 -30.23 -18.38
CA ALA A 169 -10.42 -29.55 -19.08
C ALA A 169 -9.59 -30.53 -19.93
N MET A 170 -9.19 -31.67 -19.37
CA MET A 170 -8.45 -32.72 -20.08
C MET A 170 -9.25 -33.29 -21.28
N GLU A 171 -10.51 -33.67 -21.07
CA GLU A 171 -11.33 -34.36 -22.08
C GLU A 171 -11.97 -33.43 -23.12
N LYS A 172 -12.08 -32.13 -22.86
CA LYS A 172 -12.86 -31.20 -23.72
C LYS A 172 -12.22 -29.82 -23.98
N ALA A 173 -11.24 -29.37 -23.20
CA ALA A 173 -10.53 -28.12 -23.45
C ALA A 173 -9.16 -28.35 -24.13
N PHE A 174 -8.42 -29.39 -23.73
CA PHE A 174 -7.10 -29.75 -24.28
C PHE A 174 -7.15 -30.69 -25.49
N ILE A 175 -8.27 -30.73 -26.22
CA ILE A 175 -8.46 -31.52 -27.44
C ILE A 175 -8.30 -30.67 -28.72
N ALA A 176 -7.99 -31.31 -29.85
CA ALA A 176 -7.73 -30.62 -31.12
C ALA A 176 -8.96 -29.85 -31.62
N GLU A 177 -10.15 -30.41 -31.41
CA GLU A 177 -11.46 -29.86 -31.75
C GLU A 177 -11.75 -28.57 -30.97
N ALA A 178 -11.16 -28.40 -29.79
CA ALA A 178 -11.24 -27.21 -28.95
C ALA A 178 -10.12 -26.19 -29.26
N GLY A 179 -9.12 -26.55 -30.07
CA GLY A 179 -8.01 -25.68 -30.46
C GLY A 179 -6.66 -26.00 -29.84
N ALA A 180 -6.55 -27.06 -29.04
CA ALA A 180 -5.26 -27.50 -28.51
C ALA A 180 -4.36 -28.08 -29.61
N ARG A 181 -3.08 -27.76 -29.57
CA ARG A 181 -2.05 -28.19 -30.52
C ARG A 181 -1.48 -29.54 -30.09
N VAL A 182 -2.37 -30.52 -29.94
CA VAL A 182 -2.11 -31.85 -29.35
C VAL A 182 -0.91 -32.56 -29.99
N ASN A 183 -0.74 -32.41 -31.31
CA ASN A 183 0.32 -33.04 -32.11
C ASN A 183 1.67 -32.30 -32.08
N SER A 184 1.79 -31.20 -31.32
CA SER A 184 2.98 -30.35 -31.28
C SER A 184 3.71 -30.51 -29.94
N PRO A 185 4.60 -31.51 -29.75
CA PRO A 185 5.27 -31.79 -28.47
C PRO A 185 6.26 -30.71 -28.00
N LYS A 186 6.39 -29.60 -28.74
CA LYS A 186 7.16 -28.40 -28.36
C LYS A 186 6.29 -27.32 -27.69
N ILE A 187 4.98 -27.52 -27.60
CA ILE A 187 4.00 -26.56 -27.08
C ILE A 187 3.48 -27.09 -25.74
N ALA A 188 3.75 -26.35 -24.67
CA ALA A 188 3.29 -26.73 -23.33
C ALA A 188 1.77 -26.57 -23.21
N LYS A 189 1.14 -27.50 -22.49
CA LYS A 189 -0.29 -27.49 -22.16
C LYS A 189 -0.40 -27.18 -20.66
N VAL A 190 -0.79 -25.96 -20.32
CA VAL A 190 -0.75 -25.47 -18.93
C VAL A 190 -2.16 -25.27 -18.40
N ALA A 191 -2.47 -25.87 -17.26
CA ALA A 191 -3.72 -25.70 -16.54
C ALA A 191 -3.50 -24.92 -15.23
N ILE A 192 -4.21 -23.80 -15.03
CA ILE A 192 -4.18 -23.04 -13.78
C ILE A 192 -5.51 -23.24 -13.06
N VAL A 193 -5.48 -23.97 -11.93
CA VAL A 193 -6.65 -24.20 -11.06
C VAL A 193 -6.66 -23.16 -9.95
N VAL A 194 -7.74 -22.39 -9.82
CA VAL A 194 -7.92 -21.40 -8.75
C VAL A 194 -9.12 -21.80 -7.90
N THR A 195 -8.92 -22.08 -6.60
CA THR A 195 -9.96 -22.51 -5.66
C THR A 195 -9.76 -21.96 -4.25
N ASP A 196 -10.86 -21.76 -3.50
CA ASP A 196 -10.85 -21.31 -2.10
C ASP A 196 -11.17 -22.41 -1.08
N GLY A 197 -11.45 -23.62 -1.56
CA GLY A 197 -12.09 -24.68 -0.77
C GLY A 197 -11.37 -26.02 -0.82
N ARG A 198 -11.94 -26.98 -0.09
CA ARG A 198 -11.57 -28.39 -0.22
C ARG A 198 -12.46 -29.04 -1.30
N PRO A 199 -11.89 -29.76 -2.28
CA PRO A 199 -12.68 -30.45 -3.30
C PRO A 199 -13.64 -31.45 -2.68
N GLN A 200 -14.85 -31.54 -3.25
CA GLN A 200 -15.92 -32.43 -2.81
C GLN A 200 -15.87 -33.79 -3.54
N ASP A 201 -14.95 -33.95 -4.50
CA ASP A 201 -14.70 -35.14 -5.30
C ASP A 201 -13.21 -35.57 -5.29
N LYS A 202 -12.91 -36.72 -5.89
CA LYS A 202 -11.55 -37.27 -5.97
C LYS A 202 -10.72 -36.51 -7.02
N VAL A 203 -9.77 -35.70 -6.55
CA VAL A 203 -8.84 -34.97 -7.44
C VAL A 203 -7.60 -35.76 -7.85
N GLU A 204 -7.11 -36.69 -7.03
CA GLU A 204 -5.80 -37.34 -7.18
C GLU A 204 -5.69 -38.18 -8.48
N GLU A 205 -6.60 -39.14 -8.66
CA GLU A 205 -6.63 -40.04 -9.83
C GLU A 205 -6.74 -39.26 -11.16
N VAL A 206 -7.57 -38.22 -11.18
CA VAL A 206 -7.80 -37.36 -12.35
C VAL A 206 -6.58 -36.48 -12.65
N SER A 207 -6.00 -35.87 -11.62
CA SER A 207 -4.82 -35.00 -11.78
C SER A 207 -3.60 -35.81 -12.22
N ALA A 208 -3.47 -37.07 -11.75
CA ALA A 208 -2.46 -38.00 -12.25
C ALA A 208 -2.65 -38.31 -13.74
N ALA A 209 -3.88 -38.60 -14.20
CA ALA A 209 -4.17 -38.83 -15.61
C ALA A 209 -3.90 -37.59 -16.50
N ALA A 210 -4.23 -36.39 -16.02
CA ALA A 210 -3.95 -35.14 -16.72
C ALA A 210 -2.43 -34.87 -16.85
N ARG A 211 -1.67 -35.06 -15.76
CA ARG A 211 -0.20 -34.97 -15.78
C ARG A 211 0.44 -36.01 -16.71
N GLN A 212 -0.04 -37.25 -16.70
CA GLN A 212 0.37 -38.30 -17.65
C GLN A 212 0.01 -37.97 -19.11
N SER A 213 -1.03 -37.18 -19.35
CA SER A 213 -1.41 -36.67 -20.68
C SER A 213 -0.57 -35.47 -21.15
N GLY A 214 0.46 -35.09 -20.39
CA GLY A 214 1.33 -33.95 -20.67
C GLY A 214 0.69 -32.60 -20.39
N ILE A 215 -0.23 -32.52 -19.42
CA ILE A 215 -0.80 -31.25 -18.93
C ILE A 215 -0.09 -30.86 -17.62
N GLU A 216 0.50 -29.67 -17.62
CA GLU A 216 1.22 -29.08 -16.50
C GLU A 216 0.23 -28.32 -15.60
N ILE A 217 0.00 -28.78 -14.37
CA ILE A 217 -1.03 -28.24 -13.48
C ILE A 217 -0.40 -27.32 -12.42
N TYR A 218 -0.82 -26.07 -12.39
CA TYR A 218 -0.56 -25.13 -11.30
C TYR A 218 -1.81 -25.03 -10.43
N ALA A 219 -1.65 -25.20 -9.12
CA ALA A 219 -2.74 -25.10 -8.15
C ALA A 219 -2.59 -23.82 -7.31
N VAL A 220 -3.58 -22.92 -7.41
CA VAL A 220 -3.66 -21.66 -6.67
C VAL A 220 -4.76 -21.76 -5.62
N GLY A 221 -4.37 -21.92 -4.37
CA GLY A 221 -5.27 -21.92 -3.22
C GLY A 221 -5.48 -20.52 -2.66
N VAL A 222 -6.70 -20.25 -2.21
CA VAL A 222 -7.10 -18.99 -1.57
C VAL A 222 -7.81 -19.25 -0.23
N ASP A 223 -7.67 -18.37 0.76
CA ASP A 223 -8.35 -18.41 2.08
C ASP A 223 -8.32 -19.81 2.76
N ARG A 224 -9.33 -20.66 2.49
CA ARG A 224 -9.54 -21.97 3.12
C ARG A 224 -9.06 -23.18 2.30
N ALA A 225 -8.38 -22.95 1.18
CA ALA A 225 -7.88 -24.02 0.32
C ALA A 225 -6.88 -24.93 1.05
N ASP A 226 -7.16 -26.24 1.05
CA ASP A 226 -6.34 -27.24 1.72
C ASP A 226 -5.04 -27.52 0.95
N MET A 227 -3.90 -27.21 1.57
CA MET A 227 -2.55 -27.47 1.04
C MET A 227 -2.29 -28.93 0.68
N THR A 228 -2.99 -29.89 1.30
CA THR A 228 -2.92 -31.32 0.94
C THR A 228 -3.57 -31.54 -0.42
N SER A 229 -4.81 -31.07 -0.59
CA SER A 229 -5.56 -31.15 -1.85
C SER A 229 -4.87 -30.40 -3.00
N LEU A 230 -4.31 -29.21 -2.75
CA LEU A 230 -3.54 -28.46 -3.76
C LEU A 230 -2.32 -29.25 -4.24
N ARG A 231 -1.58 -29.90 -3.33
CA ARG A 231 -0.42 -30.77 -3.63
C ARG A 231 -0.79 -32.06 -4.36
N LEU A 232 -2.03 -32.54 -4.26
CA LEU A 232 -2.51 -33.68 -5.05
C LEU A 232 -2.88 -33.28 -6.48
N MET A 233 -3.26 -32.02 -6.70
CA MET A 233 -3.63 -31.48 -8.02
C MET A 233 -2.43 -30.99 -8.84
N ALA A 234 -1.50 -30.26 -8.23
CA ALA A 234 -0.38 -29.64 -8.92
C ALA A 234 0.63 -30.64 -9.54
N SER A 235 1.48 -30.14 -10.45
CA SER A 235 2.66 -30.85 -10.97
C SER A 235 3.84 -30.84 -10.00
N GLN A 236 4.88 -31.63 -10.31
CA GLN A 236 6.17 -31.59 -9.62
C GLN A 236 7.17 -30.71 -10.38
N PRO A 237 8.02 -29.93 -9.68
CA PRO A 237 8.15 -29.82 -8.22
C PRO A 237 7.08 -28.90 -7.58
N HIS A 238 6.65 -29.21 -6.36
CA HIS A 238 5.46 -28.59 -5.75
C HIS A 238 5.68 -27.13 -5.32
N ASP A 239 6.91 -26.71 -5.06
CA ASP A 239 7.33 -25.35 -4.71
C ASP A 239 7.34 -24.38 -5.90
N GLU A 240 7.31 -24.92 -7.13
CA GLU A 240 7.10 -24.16 -8.37
C GLU A 240 5.63 -24.17 -8.81
N HIS A 241 4.86 -25.22 -8.48
CA HIS A 241 3.50 -25.44 -9.02
C HIS A 241 2.34 -25.24 -8.01
N VAL A 242 2.61 -25.16 -6.71
CA VAL A 242 1.59 -24.88 -5.67
C VAL A 242 1.77 -23.48 -5.13
N PHE A 243 0.74 -22.65 -5.30
CA PHE A 243 0.66 -21.32 -4.71
C PHE A 243 -0.51 -21.25 -3.73
N TYR A 244 -0.33 -20.49 -2.65
CA TYR A 244 -1.35 -20.23 -1.64
C TYR A 244 -1.32 -18.76 -1.27
N VAL A 245 -2.49 -18.12 -1.20
CA VAL A 245 -2.65 -16.72 -0.82
C VAL A 245 -3.80 -16.57 0.19
N GLU A 246 -3.56 -15.81 1.25
CA GLU A 246 -4.53 -15.67 2.36
C GLU A 246 -5.87 -15.05 1.92
N THR A 247 -5.88 -14.24 0.86
CA THR A 247 -7.13 -13.71 0.27
C THR A 247 -7.02 -13.53 -1.24
N TYR A 248 -8.16 -13.47 -1.92
CA TYR A 248 -8.26 -13.09 -3.33
C TYR A 248 -7.70 -11.68 -3.63
N GLY A 249 -7.47 -10.82 -2.64
CA GLY A 249 -6.80 -9.53 -2.83
C GLY A 249 -5.27 -9.60 -2.89
N VAL A 250 -4.69 -10.79 -2.81
CA VAL A 250 -3.23 -11.02 -2.87
C VAL A 250 -2.83 -11.85 -4.09
N ILE A 251 -3.80 -12.48 -4.78
CA ILE A 251 -3.58 -13.32 -5.96
C ILE A 251 -2.90 -12.56 -7.11
N GLU A 252 -3.16 -11.26 -7.26
CA GLU A 252 -2.51 -10.35 -8.21
C GLU A 252 -0.97 -10.38 -8.11
N LYS A 253 -0.40 -10.64 -6.92
CA LYS A 253 1.05 -10.73 -6.73
C LYS A 253 1.65 -11.98 -7.40
N LEU A 254 0.86 -13.04 -7.58
CA LEU A 254 1.30 -14.23 -8.31
C LEU A 254 1.48 -13.94 -9.80
N THR A 255 0.78 -12.94 -10.35
CA THR A 255 0.86 -12.56 -11.76
C THR A 255 2.29 -12.29 -12.22
N SER A 256 3.13 -11.67 -11.39
CA SER A 256 4.55 -11.44 -11.72
C SER A 256 5.36 -12.75 -11.74
N LYS A 257 5.16 -13.64 -10.76
CA LYS A 257 5.84 -14.95 -10.73
C LYS A 257 5.40 -15.83 -11.91
N PHE A 258 4.11 -15.87 -12.23
CA PHE A 258 3.61 -16.54 -13.43
C PHE A 258 4.17 -15.94 -14.72
N LYS A 259 4.33 -14.62 -14.82
CA LYS A 259 4.98 -13.98 -15.98
C LYS A 259 6.46 -14.38 -16.08
N GLU A 260 7.19 -14.43 -14.98
CA GLU A 260 8.59 -14.89 -14.96
C GLU A 260 8.72 -16.36 -15.39
N THR A 261 7.92 -17.27 -14.80
CA THR A 261 7.90 -18.71 -15.16
C THR A 261 7.47 -18.93 -16.61
N LEU A 262 6.43 -18.25 -17.10
CA LEU A 262 5.88 -18.46 -18.45
C LEU A 262 6.66 -17.70 -19.56
N CYS A 263 7.35 -16.59 -19.26
CA CYS A 263 8.29 -15.97 -20.20
C CYS A 263 9.59 -16.80 -20.31
N GLY A 264 10.06 -17.39 -19.21
CA GLY A 264 11.16 -18.37 -19.16
C GLY A 264 12.55 -17.78 -19.41
N SER A 265 13.35 -17.63 -18.35
CA SER A 265 14.77 -17.27 -18.46
C SER A 265 15.54 -18.31 -19.29
N SER A 266 16.25 -17.87 -20.32
CA SER A 266 17.15 -18.73 -21.12
C SER A 266 18.25 -17.92 -21.81
N ASP A 267 19.47 -18.46 -21.84
CA ASP A 267 20.69 -17.73 -22.23
C ASP A 267 20.81 -17.36 -23.72
N CYS A 268 19.82 -17.73 -24.54
CA CYS A 268 19.62 -17.15 -25.87
C CYS A 268 19.50 -15.60 -25.84
N ALA A 269 19.22 -15.00 -24.67
CA ALA A 269 19.13 -13.55 -24.46
C ALA A 269 20.40 -12.76 -24.82
N HIS A 270 21.60 -13.37 -24.75
CA HIS A 270 22.88 -12.67 -24.96
C HIS A 270 23.48 -12.81 -26.38
N GLY A 271 22.67 -13.19 -27.38
CA GLY A 271 22.90 -12.75 -28.76
C GLY A 271 23.47 -13.76 -29.76
N TYR A 272 22.94 -14.98 -29.84
CA TYR A 272 23.34 -15.90 -30.92
C TYR A 272 22.77 -15.54 -32.31
N GLY A 273 21.74 -14.70 -32.37
CA GLY A 273 21.28 -14.04 -33.61
C GLY A 273 20.31 -14.85 -34.49
N CYS A 274 19.63 -15.86 -33.96
CA CYS A 274 18.60 -16.62 -34.69
C CYS A 274 17.40 -15.75 -35.06
N GLN A 275 16.91 -15.83 -36.32
CA GLN A 275 15.76 -15.06 -36.79
C GLN A 275 14.43 -15.50 -36.13
N HIS A 276 14.24 -16.80 -35.92
CA HIS A 276 12.96 -17.38 -35.49
C HIS A 276 13.00 -18.05 -34.12
N ILE A 277 13.77 -19.14 -33.95
CA ILE A 277 13.85 -19.91 -32.70
C ILE A 277 15.32 -20.24 -32.40
N CYS A 278 15.70 -20.17 -31.13
CA CYS A 278 17.01 -20.58 -30.60
C CYS A 278 16.81 -21.83 -29.74
N VAL A 279 17.57 -22.90 -29.98
CA VAL A 279 17.47 -24.18 -29.25
C VAL A 279 18.87 -24.67 -28.89
N GLN A 280 19.05 -25.08 -27.63
CA GLN A 280 20.27 -25.71 -27.16
C GLN A 280 20.11 -27.23 -27.16
N LYS A 281 21.08 -27.94 -27.74
CA LYS A 281 21.14 -29.40 -27.84
C LYS A 281 22.56 -29.85 -27.55
N GLU A 282 22.76 -30.67 -26.52
CA GLU A 282 24.03 -31.39 -26.29
C GLU A 282 25.25 -30.43 -26.38
N ASP A 283 25.18 -29.35 -25.60
CA ASP A 283 26.12 -28.22 -25.54
C ASP A 283 26.37 -27.41 -26.83
N LEU A 284 25.62 -27.69 -27.91
CA LEU A 284 25.61 -26.88 -29.13
C LEU A 284 24.35 -25.99 -29.23
N GLN A 285 24.53 -24.72 -29.63
CA GLN A 285 23.43 -23.79 -29.89
C GLN A 285 23.06 -23.81 -31.37
N VAL A 286 21.79 -24.11 -31.67
CA VAL A 286 21.28 -24.30 -33.04
C VAL A 286 20.03 -23.44 -33.25
N CYS A 287 20.01 -22.66 -34.33
CA CYS A 287 18.82 -21.93 -34.74
C CYS A 287 17.82 -22.86 -35.43
N MET A 288 16.53 -22.65 -35.19
CA MET A 288 15.44 -23.35 -35.89
C MET A 288 14.43 -22.36 -36.45
N CYS A 289 13.76 -22.76 -37.52
CA CYS A 289 12.67 -22.00 -38.11
C CYS A 289 11.31 -22.45 -37.55
N ARG A 290 10.32 -21.57 -37.69
CA ARG A 290 8.90 -21.88 -37.51
C ARG A 290 8.42 -22.72 -38.71
N ASP A 291 7.32 -23.44 -38.55
CA ASP A 291 6.74 -24.24 -39.63
C ASP A 291 6.40 -23.36 -40.85
N GLY A 292 6.54 -23.92 -42.07
CA GLY A 292 6.46 -23.16 -43.33
C GLY A 292 7.76 -22.46 -43.77
N TYR A 293 8.81 -22.46 -42.93
CA TYR A 293 10.11 -21.84 -43.22
C TYR A 293 11.28 -22.84 -43.15
N VAL A 294 12.27 -22.67 -44.03
CA VAL A 294 13.52 -23.43 -44.04
C VAL A 294 14.66 -22.60 -43.46
N LEU A 295 15.60 -23.25 -42.76
CA LEU A 295 16.81 -22.59 -42.27
C LEU A 295 17.78 -22.35 -43.44
N ASN A 296 18.25 -21.12 -43.57
CA ASN A 296 19.16 -20.71 -44.63
C ASN A 296 20.57 -21.25 -44.38
N ALA A 297 21.42 -21.20 -45.42
CA ALA A 297 22.80 -21.71 -45.36
C ALA A 297 23.71 -20.98 -44.34
N ASP A 298 23.28 -19.84 -43.79
CA ASP A 298 23.96 -19.12 -42.71
C ASP A 298 23.70 -19.72 -41.31
N GLN A 299 22.86 -20.75 -41.21
CA GLN A 299 22.43 -21.41 -39.96
C GLN A 299 21.74 -20.46 -38.95
N LYS A 300 21.23 -19.30 -39.40
CA LYS A 300 20.64 -18.27 -38.51
C LYS A 300 19.36 -17.63 -39.04
N THR A 301 19.25 -17.40 -40.34
CA THR A 301 18.06 -16.81 -40.98
C THR A 301 17.13 -17.88 -41.56
N CYS A 302 15.88 -17.51 -41.81
CA CYS A 302 14.81 -18.40 -42.25
C CYS A 302 14.10 -17.83 -43.47
N SER A 303 14.01 -18.59 -44.55
CA SER A 303 13.23 -18.27 -45.75
C SER A 303 11.92 -19.06 -45.77
N ARG A 304 10.83 -18.44 -46.26
CA ARG A 304 9.56 -19.15 -46.50
C ARG A 304 9.68 -19.97 -47.77
N VAL A 305 9.14 -21.20 -47.78
CA VAL A 305 9.03 -21.98 -49.03
C VAL A 305 7.94 -21.39 -49.92
N ASP A 306 8.24 -21.16 -51.20
CA ASP A 306 7.30 -20.58 -52.18
C ASP A 306 6.07 -21.50 -52.40
N PRO A 307 4.84 -21.08 -52.03
CA PRO A 307 3.66 -21.95 -52.11
C PRO A 307 3.20 -22.26 -53.54
N CYS A 308 3.28 -21.32 -54.49
CA CYS A 308 2.94 -21.61 -55.89
C CYS A 308 3.95 -22.58 -56.54
N ALA A 309 5.22 -22.59 -56.10
CA ALA A 309 6.26 -23.47 -56.65
C ALA A 309 6.16 -24.95 -56.23
N LEU A 310 5.43 -25.27 -55.16
CA LEU A 310 5.20 -26.65 -54.69
C LEU A 310 4.04 -27.38 -55.40
N GLY A 311 3.32 -26.69 -56.29
CA GLY A 311 2.09 -27.17 -56.92
C GLY A 311 0.83 -26.58 -56.28
N HIS A 312 -0.12 -26.15 -57.11
CA HIS A 312 -1.30 -25.39 -56.67
C HIS A 312 -2.57 -25.77 -57.45
N ASP A 313 -3.74 -25.50 -56.85
CA ASP A 313 -5.04 -25.94 -57.36
C ASP A 313 -5.84 -24.82 -58.06
N CYS A 314 -5.25 -23.64 -58.25
CA CYS A 314 -5.94 -22.49 -58.86
C CYS A 314 -6.38 -22.76 -60.31
N GLN A 315 -7.63 -22.45 -60.64
CA GLN A 315 -8.15 -22.61 -62.01
C GLN A 315 -7.45 -21.71 -63.05
N HIS A 316 -6.94 -20.56 -62.63
CA HIS A 316 -6.32 -19.57 -63.54
C HIS A 316 -5.01 -18.97 -63.00
N ILE A 317 -5.06 -18.02 -62.06
CA ILE A 317 -3.87 -17.26 -61.62
C ILE A 317 -3.53 -17.59 -60.17
N CYS A 318 -2.36 -18.17 -59.91
CA CYS A 318 -1.77 -18.31 -58.57
C CYS A 318 -0.97 -17.04 -58.21
N ILE A 319 -1.15 -16.54 -56.98
CA ILE A 319 -0.34 -15.45 -56.42
C ILE A 319 0.07 -15.85 -55.01
N ASN A 320 1.36 -15.73 -54.68
CA ASN A 320 1.84 -15.95 -53.32
C ASN A 320 1.30 -14.86 -52.37
N SER A 321 0.86 -15.28 -51.20
CA SER A 321 0.28 -14.48 -50.13
C SER A 321 1.03 -14.75 -48.82
N ASP A 322 0.75 -13.95 -47.79
CA ASP A 322 1.57 -13.89 -46.58
C ASP A 322 1.51 -15.11 -45.65
N ASP A 323 0.79 -16.20 -46.01
CA ASP A 323 0.99 -17.56 -45.47
C ASP A 323 0.47 -18.70 -46.39
N SER A 324 0.11 -18.41 -47.65
CA SER A 324 -0.43 -19.40 -48.61
C SER A 324 -0.23 -18.93 -50.06
N TYR A 325 -0.73 -19.67 -51.04
CA TYR A 325 -1.14 -19.05 -52.30
C TYR A 325 -2.60 -18.58 -52.23
N ILE A 326 -2.96 -17.61 -53.06
CA ILE A 326 -4.34 -17.18 -53.33
C ILE A 326 -4.60 -17.18 -54.83
N CYS A 327 -5.80 -17.62 -55.22
CA CYS A 327 -6.21 -17.68 -56.62
C CYS A 327 -6.89 -16.37 -57.04
N LYS A 328 -6.66 -15.91 -58.28
CA LYS A 328 -7.38 -14.76 -58.87
C LYS A 328 -8.02 -15.10 -60.22
N CYS A 329 -9.14 -14.44 -60.48
CA CYS A 329 -9.90 -14.53 -61.73
C CYS A 329 -9.56 -13.37 -62.68
N PRO A 330 -9.68 -13.59 -64.01
CA PRO A 330 -9.64 -12.50 -65.00
C PRO A 330 -10.80 -11.50 -64.85
N ALA A 331 -10.66 -10.32 -65.45
CA ALA A 331 -11.68 -9.27 -65.41
C ALA A 331 -13.05 -9.74 -65.94
N GLY A 332 -14.12 -9.33 -65.27
CA GLY A 332 -15.50 -9.75 -65.56
C GLY A 332 -15.93 -11.05 -64.85
N TYR A 333 -15.05 -11.66 -64.06
CA TYR A 333 -15.34 -12.84 -63.25
C TYR A 333 -15.01 -12.61 -61.77
N ILE A 334 -15.80 -13.22 -60.89
CA ILE A 334 -15.58 -13.30 -59.43
C ILE A 334 -15.04 -14.67 -59.06
N LEU A 335 -14.22 -14.71 -58.00
CA LEU A 335 -13.75 -15.95 -57.39
C LEU A 335 -14.92 -16.59 -56.61
N ASN A 336 -15.12 -17.88 -56.82
CA ASN A 336 -16.17 -18.64 -56.15
C ASN A 336 -15.82 -18.88 -54.66
N PRO A 337 -16.80 -19.24 -53.80
CA PRO A 337 -16.55 -19.54 -52.39
C PRO A 337 -15.59 -20.72 -52.12
N ASP A 338 -15.18 -21.48 -53.15
CA ASP A 338 -14.12 -22.48 -53.07
C ASP A 338 -12.70 -21.88 -53.07
N ASN A 339 -12.58 -20.56 -53.27
CA ASN A 339 -11.35 -19.79 -53.42
C ASN A 339 -10.39 -20.29 -54.52
N LYS A 340 -10.89 -21.07 -55.50
CA LYS A 340 -10.08 -21.70 -56.57
C LYS A 340 -10.66 -21.51 -57.97
N SER A 341 -11.98 -21.44 -58.11
CA SER A 341 -12.71 -21.39 -59.39
C SER A 341 -13.38 -20.02 -59.64
N CYS A 342 -13.79 -19.74 -60.88
CA CYS A 342 -14.32 -18.43 -61.28
C CYS A 342 -15.74 -18.49 -61.92
N SER A 343 -16.61 -17.51 -61.62
CA SER A 343 -17.95 -17.33 -62.23
C SER A 343 -18.24 -15.85 -62.57
N ARG A 344 -19.40 -15.52 -63.16
CA ARG A 344 -19.76 -14.14 -63.58
C ARG A 344 -20.71 -13.44 -62.57
N LEU A 345 -20.73 -12.11 -62.62
CA LEU A 345 -21.32 -11.20 -61.61
C LEU A 345 -22.85 -10.97 -61.76
N ASP A 346 -23.52 -10.68 -60.63
CA ASP A 346 -24.98 -10.55 -60.44
C ASP A 346 -25.42 -9.13 -59.99
N ALA A 347 -26.71 -8.81 -60.04
CA ALA A 347 -27.28 -7.46 -60.13
C ALA A 347 -27.26 -6.59 -58.85
N CYS A 348 -27.46 -7.13 -57.63
CA CYS A 348 -27.36 -6.30 -56.39
C CYS A 348 -25.98 -5.61 -56.28
N ALA A 349 -24.93 -6.13 -56.93
CA ALA A 349 -23.58 -5.55 -56.89
C ALA A 349 -23.40 -4.25 -57.69
N GLN A 350 -24.41 -3.78 -58.43
CA GLN A 350 -24.38 -2.47 -59.11
C GLN A 350 -24.95 -1.31 -58.26
N GLY A 351 -25.38 -1.59 -57.03
CA GLY A 351 -25.89 -0.59 -56.07
C GLY A 351 -27.41 -0.60 -55.94
N HIS A 352 -27.90 -0.46 -54.70
CA HIS A 352 -29.32 -0.59 -54.35
C HIS A 352 -29.71 0.33 -53.18
N GLU A 353 -30.99 0.70 -53.12
CA GLU A 353 -31.51 1.67 -52.13
C GLU A 353 -32.25 1.02 -50.93
N CYS A 354 -32.05 -0.28 -50.69
CA CYS A 354 -32.63 -0.99 -49.55
C CYS A 354 -32.02 -0.52 -48.21
N GLN A 355 -32.85 -0.21 -47.20
CA GLN A 355 -32.35 0.19 -45.87
C GLN A 355 -31.62 -0.94 -45.12
N HIS A 356 -31.99 -2.21 -45.37
CA HIS A 356 -31.38 -3.37 -44.72
C HIS A 356 -30.82 -4.38 -45.75
N GLU A 357 -31.63 -5.27 -46.32
CA GLU A 357 -31.14 -6.40 -47.14
C GLU A 357 -31.63 -6.31 -48.60
N CYS A 358 -30.71 -6.50 -49.57
CA CYS A 358 -31.01 -6.65 -51.01
C CYS A 358 -31.01 -8.13 -51.39
N VAL A 359 -32.05 -8.58 -52.10
CA VAL A 359 -32.09 -9.91 -52.71
C VAL A 359 -32.24 -9.76 -54.23
N SER A 360 -31.27 -10.30 -54.98
CA SER A 360 -31.30 -10.31 -56.45
C SER A 360 -32.45 -11.22 -56.93
N SER A 361 -33.17 -10.78 -57.96
CA SER A 361 -34.35 -11.45 -58.50
C SER A 361 -34.38 -11.27 -60.03
N GLY A 362 -33.57 -12.08 -60.71
CA GLY A 362 -33.33 -11.93 -62.14
C GLY A 362 -32.57 -10.63 -62.44
N ASN A 363 -33.12 -9.80 -63.34
CA ASN A 363 -32.51 -8.51 -63.72
C ASN A 363 -32.96 -7.34 -62.81
N SER A 364 -33.45 -7.61 -61.61
CA SER A 364 -33.93 -6.61 -60.64
C SER A 364 -33.64 -7.05 -59.20
N TYR A 365 -33.92 -6.22 -58.21
CA TYR A 365 -33.76 -6.55 -56.79
C TYR A 365 -35.03 -6.24 -55.97
N ILE A 366 -35.14 -6.89 -54.81
CA ILE A 366 -36.18 -6.62 -53.80
C ILE A 366 -35.55 -6.42 -52.42
N CYS A 367 -36.15 -5.53 -51.61
CA CYS A 367 -35.66 -5.19 -50.28
C CYS A 367 -36.35 -6.01 -49.18
N LYS A 368 -35.62 -6.36 -48.12
CA LYS A 368 -36.14 -7.02 -46.91
C LYS A 368 -35.67 -6.32 -45.63
N CYS A 369 -36.47 -6.45 -44.57
CA CYS A 369 -36.15 -5.98 -43.22
C CYS A 369 -35.68 -7.15 -42.33
N GLN A 370 -34.84 -6.84 -41.34
CA GLN A 370 -34.43 -7.80 -40.32
C GLN A 370 -35.57 -8.09 -39.32
N PRO A 371 -35.53 -9.23 -38.60
CA PRO A 371 -36.56 -9.61 -37.63
C PRO A 371 -36.82 -8.53 -36.57
N GLY A 372 -38.10 -8.29 -36.26
CA GLY A 372 -38.54 -7.21 -35.36
C GLY A 372 -38.92 -5.90 -36.06
N TYR A 373 -38.67 -5.79 -37.37
CA TYR A 373 -39.04 -4.64 -38.19
C TYR A 373 -40.06 -5.00 -39.28
N THR A 374 -40.98 -4.09 -39.57
CA THR A 374 -41.91 -4.17 -40.70
C THR A 374 -41.45 -3.31 -41.86
N LEU A 375 -41.51 -3.84 -43.10
CA LEU A 375 -41.24 -3.07 -44.31
C LEU A 375 -42.39 -2.07 -44.54
N ASN A 376 -42.03 -0.81 -44.76
CA ASN A 376 -42.97 0.27 -44.98
C ASN A 376 -43.60 0.19 -46.39
N THR A 377 -44.65 0.97 -46.61
CA THR A 377 -45.39 1.02 -47.89
C THR A 377 -44.57 1.55 -49.07
N ASP A 378 -43.37 2.11 -48.84
CA ASP A 378 -42.40 2.48 -49.87
C ASP A 378 -41.58 1.29 -50.42
N GLN A 379 -41.70 0.11 -49.79
CA GLN A 379 -40.94 -1.11 -50.07
C GLN A 379 -39.41 -0.98 -49.99
N LYS A 380 -38.89 0.04 -49.30
CA LYS A 380 -37.44 0.29 -49.13
C LYS A 380 -37.02 0.50 -47.67
N THR A 381 -37.86 1.10 -46.84
CA THR A 381 -37.55 1.44 -45.44
C THR A 381 -38.29 0.57 -44.43
N CYS A 382 -37.77 0.49 -43.21
CA CYS A 382 -38.18 -0.46 -42.18
C CYS A 382 -38.50 0.25 -40.85
N THR A 383 -39.68 -0.01 -40.26
CA THR A 383 -40.09 0.52 -38.95
C THR A 383 -40.06 -0.55 -37.85
N LEU A 384 -39.72 -0.14 -36.62
CA LEU A 384 -39.70 -0.99 -35.43
C LEU A 384 -41.08 -1.00 -34.74
N LEU A 385 -41.53 -2.16 -34.25
CA LEU A 385 -42.77 -2.27 -33.45
C LEU A 385 -42.55 -1.88 -31.98
N ASP A 386 -43.46 -1.06 -31.40
CA ASP A 386 -43.44 -0.77 -29.96
C ASP A 386 -44.05 -1.92 -29.14
N SER A 387 -43.27 -2.42 -28.17
CA SER A 387 -43.63 -3.59 -27.37
C SER A 387 -44.46 -3.30 -26.11
N CYS A 388 -44.51 -2.05 -25.59
CA CYS A 388 -45.44 -1.70 -24.50
C CYS A 388 -46.86 -1.48 -25.05
N ALA A 389 -47.00 -0.99 -26.28
CA ALA A 389 -48.29 -0.65 -26.89
C ALA A 389 -49.21 -1.86 -27.18
N GLN A 390 -48.66 -3.08 -27.26
CA GLN A 390 -49.45 -4.31 -27.51
C GLN A 390 -50.01 -4.98 -26.24
N GLY A 391 -49.80 -4.38 -25.06
CA GLY A 391 -50.31 -4.86 -23.78
C GLY A 391 -49.25 -5.58 -22.94
N HIS A 392 -49.08 -5.12 -21.70
CA HIS A 392 -48.00 -5.55 -20.80
C HIS A 392 -48.52 -5.99 -19.42
N ASN A 393 -47.79 -6.87 -18.74
CA ASN A 393 -48.16 -7.41 -17.41
C ASN A 393 -47.25 -6.97 -16.25
N CYS A 394 -46.70 -5.75 -16.33
CA CYS A 394 -46.06 -5.06 -15.21
C CYS A 394 -47.05 -4.65 -14.11
N GLN A 395 -46.66 -4.74 -12.84
CA GLN A 395 -47.46 -4.22 -11.71
C GLN A 395 -47.51 -2.68 -11.67
N HIS A 396 -46.45 -2.03 -12.14
CA HIS A 396 -46.30 -0.57 -12.14
C HIS A 396 -45.96 -0.04 -13.55
N SER A 397 -44.78 0.54 -13.78
CA SER A 397 -44.46 1.20 -15.06
C SER A 397 -43.83 0.25 -16.10
N CYS A 398 -44.32 0.28 -17.34
CA CYS A 398 -43.68 -0.31 -18.52
C CYS A 398 -42.69 0.68 -19.14
N ILE A 399 -41.54 0.19 -19.63
CA ILE A 399 -40.59 0.94 -20.44
C ILE A 399 -40.26 0.08 -21.67
N ASN A 400 -40.49 0.59 -22.88
CA ASN A 400 -40.12 -0.09 -24.11
C ASN A 400 -38.58 -0.14 -24.25
N SER A 401 -38.06 -1.32 -24.60
CA SER A 401 -36.64 -1.63 -24.73
C SER A 401 -36.33 -2.26 -26.10
N GLY A 402 -36.94 -1.73 -27.16
CA GLY A 402 -36.74 -2.17 -28.54
C GLY A 402 -37.64 -3.35 -28.91
N ALA A 403 -37.10 -4.57 -28.80
CA ALA A 403 -37.82 -5.81 -29.14
C ALA A 403 -38.56 -6.45 -27.94
N SER A 404 -38.66 -5.75 -26.82
CA SER A 404 -39.31 -6.20 -25.58
C SER A 404 -39.57 -5.01 -24.66
N TYR A 405 -40.22 -5.22 -23.51
CA TYR A 405 -40.42 -4.21 -22.47
C TYR A 405 -39.87 -4.63 -21.11
N ILE A 406 -39.58 -3.65 -20.26
CA ILE A 406 -39.06 -3.83 -18.89
C ILE A 406 -39.98 -3.14 -17.90
N CYS A 407 -40.28 -3.82 -16.78
CA CYS A 407 -41.10 -3.27 -15.70
C CYS A 407 -40.25 -2.54 -14.66
N LYS A 408 -40.76 -1.45 -14.09
CA LYS A 408 -40.03 -0.61 -13.10
C LYS A 408 -40.85 -0.30 -11.85
N CYS A 409 -40.22 -0.41 -10.70
CA CYS A 409 -40.80 -0.13 -9.38
C CYS A 409 -40.65 1.33 -8.93
N PRO A 410 -41.54 1.82 -8.03
CA PRO A 410 -41.36 3.10 -7.33
C PRO A 410 -40.16 3.10 -6.37
N VAL A 411 -39.69 4.31 -6.00
CA VAL A 411 -38.57 4.49 -5.05
C VAL A 411 -38.91 3.88 -3.69
N GLY A 412 -37.98 3.08 -3.15
CA GLY A 412 -38.16 2.33 -1.90
C GLY A 412 -38.61 0.88 -2.08
N TYR A 413 -38.90 0.46 -3.31
CA TYR A 413 -39.22 -0.92 -3.67
C TYR A 413 -38.26 -1.48 -4.71
N VAL A 414 -37.92 -2.76 -4.57
CA VAL A 414 -37.07 -3.54 -5.48
C VAL A 414 -37.96 -4.40 -6.37
N LEU A 415 -37.56 -4.61 -7.63
CA LEU A 415 -38.26 -5.49 -8.57
C LEU A 415 -37.99 -6.96 -8.21
N ASN A 416 -39.05 -7.77 -8.15
CA ASN A 416 -38.99 -9.18 -7.79
C ASN A 416 -38.43 -10.04 -8.94
N GLU A 417 -38.10 -11.30 -8.65
CA GLU A 417 -37.53 -12.25 -9.62
C GLU A 417 -38.47 -12.57 -10.81
N ASP A 418 -39.78 -12.35 -10.65
CA ASP A 418 -40.77 -12.42 -11.75
C ASP A 418 -40.62 -11.30 -12.80
N LYS A 419 -39.77 -10.31 -12.51
CA LYS A 419 -39.48 -9.10 -13.28
C LYS A 419 -40.72 -8.23 -13.56
N LYS A 420 -41.76 -8.33 -12.72
CA LYS A 420 -43.08 -7.70 -12.91
C LYS A 420 -43.64 -7.07 -11.64
N THR A 421 -43.44 -7.67 -10.47
CA THR A 421 -43.93 -7.19 -9.17
C THR A 421 -42.81 -6.62 -8.30
N CYS A 422 -43.16 -5.97 -7.19
CA CYS A 422 -42.21 -5.21 -6.35
C CYS A 422 -42.32 -5.53 -4.84
N THR A 423 -41.20 -5.57 -4.10
CA THR A 423 -41.15 -5.72 -2.62
C THR A 423 -40.25 -4.68 -1.95
N GLN A 424 -40.27 -4.59 -0.61
CA GLN A 424 -39.63 -3.52 0.16
C GLN A 424 -38.41 -4.01 0.96
N GLU A 425 -37.33 -3.23 0.95
CA GLU A 425 -36.01 -3.63 1.49
C GLU A 425 -35.84 -3.30 3.00
N LEU A 426 -35.12 -4.15 3.74
CA LEU A 426 -34.90 -4.02 5.19
C LEU A 426 -33.41 -4.12 5.57
N ARG A 427 -32.96 -3.27 6.50
CA ARG A 427 -31.55 -3.09 6.86
C ARG A 427 -31.03 -4.11 7.88
N SER A 428 -29.80 -4.59 7.69
CA SER A 428 -29.05 -5.42 8.65
C SER A 428 -28.05 -4.60 9.49
N LYS A 429 -27.67 -5.11 10.67
CA LYS A 429 -26.69 -4.51 11.58
C LYS A 429 -25.31 -5.14 11.38
N ILE A 430 -24.25 -4.35 11.59
CA ILE A 430 -22.85 -4.81 11.56
C ILE A 430 -22.43 -5.29 12.95
N THR A 431 -22.04 -6.56 13.07
CA THR A 431 -21.27 -7.10 14.21
C THR A 431 -19.77 -6.83 14.03
N GLN A 432 -19.02 -6.89 15.14
CA GLN A 432 -17.60 -6.53 15.16
C GLN A 432 -16.69 -7.73 14.84
N ASP A 433 -15.63 -7.47 14.08
CA ASP A 433 -14.40 -8.28 14.07
C ASP A 433 -13.17 -7.37 14.16
N ALA A 434 -12.03 -7.93 14.58
CA ALA A 434 -10.99 -7.18 15.28
C ALA A 434 -9.84 -6.65 14.40
N CYS A 435 -9.59 -5.34 14.47
CA CYS A 435 -8.37 -4.70 13.96
C CYS A 435 -7.74 -3.87 15.09
N LYS A 436 -6.90 -4.52 15.93
CA LYS A 436 -6.20 -4.01 17.14
C LYS A 436 -6.76 -2.69 17.72
N CYS A 437 -7.96 -2.77 18.28
CA CYS A 437 -8.85 -1.64 18.51
C CYS A 437 -8.48 -0.67 19.66
N GLU A 438 -7.26 -0.67 20.21
CA GLU A 438 -6.90 0.18 21.36
C GLU A 438 -7.13 1.67 21.08
N VAL A 439 -6.75 2.12 19.88
CA VAL A 439 -7.06 3.44 19.31
C VAL A 439 -8.54 3.78 19.44
N GLN A 440 -9.37 2.87 18.94
CA GLN A 440 -10.79 3.07 18.74
C GLN A 440 -11.56 3.01 20.06
N ILE A 441 -11.20 2.09 20.95
CA ILE A 441 -11.79 1.94 22.30
C ILE A 441 -11.39 3.12 23.19
N MET A 442 -10.11 3.48 23.26
CA MET A 442 -9.63 4.62 24.05
C MET A 442 -10.26 5.94 23.60
N PHE A 443 -10.45 6.13 22.29
CA PHE A 443 -11.10 7.31 21.74
C PHE A 443 -12.61 7.33 22.07
N GLN A 444 -13.32 6.21 21.82
CA GLN A 444 -14.75 6.09 22.11
C GLN A 444 -15.05 6.35 23.59
N GLU A 445 -14.32 5.71 24.51
CA GLU A 445 -14.49 5.92 25.95
C GLU A 445 -14.16 7.35 26.41
N LYS A 446 -13.01 7.91 25.97
CA LYS A 446 -12.57 9.22 26.44
C LYS A 446 -13.43 10.35 25.90
N VAL A 447 -14.04 10.20 24.72
CA VAL A 447 -15.07 11.13 24.24
C VAL A 447 -16.37 10.95 25.04
N HIS A 448 -16.89 9.72 25.15
CA HIS A 448 -18.16 9.44 25.82
C HIS A 448 -18.17 9.91 27.30
N LYS A 449 -17.10 9.62 28.06
CA LYS A 449 -16.93 10.08 29.46
C LYS A 449 -16.80 11.61 29.58
N LYS A 450 -16.38 12.34 28.53
CA LYS A 450 -16.13 13.80 28.57
C LYS A 450 -17.28 14.65 28.03
N VAL A 451 -18.08 14.17 27.08
CA VAL A 451 -19.25 14.91 26.52
C VAL A 451 -20.24 15.34 27.61
N SER A 452 -20.28 14.61 28.73
CA SER A 452 -21.09 14.89 29.92
C SER A 452 -20.69 16.20 30.67
N LEU A 453 -19.44 16.67 30.57
CA LEU A 453 -18.93 17.75 31.43
C LEU A 453 -19.18 19.16 30.84
N ARG A 454 -19.99 19.96 31.54
CA ARG A 454 -20.62 21.19 31.03
C ARG A 454 -19.70 22.43 30.80
N HIS A 455 -18.44 22.44 31.25
CA HIS A 455 -17.60 23.65 31.28
C HIS A 455 -16.61 23.81 30.10
N ARG A 456 -17.16 24.08 28.90
CA ARG A 456 -16.46 23.90 27.61
C ARG A 456 -15.24 24.80 27.31
N VAL A 457 -15.05 25.96 27.97
CA VAL A 457 -13.97 26.92 27.59
C VAL A 457 -12.60 26.46 28.06
N LEU A 458 -12.40 26.38 29.38
CA LEU A 458 -11.16 25.85 29.95
C LEU A 458 -10.98 24.41 29.49
N ILE A 459 -12.02 23.58 29.48
CA ILE A 459 -11.91 22.16 29.10
C ILE A 459 -11.49 21.96 27.63
N ALA A 460 -11.89 22.81 26.67
CA ALA A 460 -11.43 22.64 25.28
C ALA A 460 -9.92 22.93 25.13
N ALA A 461 -9.46 24.07 25.65
CA ALA A 461 -8.05 24.43 25.61
C ALA A 461 -7.19 23.49 26.48
N TYR A 462 -7.65 23.17 27.69
CA TYR A 462 -7.00 22.22 28.61
C TYR A 462 -7.03 20.79 28.09
N ILE A 463 -8.01 20.37 27.27
CA ILE A 463 -7.91 19.09 26.55
C ILE A 463 -6.85 19.18 25.46
N HIS A 464 -6.80 20.23 24.63
CA HIS A 464 -5.75 20.29 23.60
C HIS A 464 -4.34 20.41 24.22
N CYS A 465 -4.22 21.13 25.33
CA CYS A 465 -3.02 21.30 26.14
C CYS A 465 -2.63 19.99 26.85
N VAL A 466 -3.50 19.39 27.68
CA VAL A 466 -3.18 18.18 28.47
C VAL A 466 -3.21 16.89 27.64
N TYR A 467 -3.91 16.84 26.50
CA TYR A 467 -3.99 15.64 25.65
C TYR A 467 -3.19 15.73 24.35
N ASN A 468 -3.06 16.91 23.72
CA ASN A 468 -2.32 17.10 22.46
C ASN A 468 -0.96 17.82 22.62
N TRP A 469 -0.69 18.53 23.72
CA TRP A 469 0.66 19.03 24.04
C TRP A 469 1.38 18.12 25.04
N ASN A 470 0.78 17.84 26.20
CA ASN A 470 1.09 16.66 27.05
C ASN A 470 0.58 15.35 26.39
N SER A 471 0.74 15.25 25.07
CA SER A 471 0.59 14.03 24.29
C SER A 471 1.61 12.98 24.73
N ILE A 472 2.86 13.41 24.90
CA ILE A 472 3.99 12.57 25.27
C ILE A 472 4.31 12.77 26.75
N LEU A 473 3.45 12.20 27.59
CA LEU A 473 3.82 11.96 28.98
C LEU A 473 5.01 10.99 28.99
N VAL A 474 6.04 11.32 29.78
CA VAL A 474 7.06 10.38 30.26
C VAL A 474 6.55 9.83 31.60
N PRO A 475 5.76 8.74 31.64
CA PRO A 475 4.98 8.39 32.83
C PRO A 475 5.78 7.55 33.82
N GLN A 476 6.92 7.00 33.37
CA GLN A 476 7.69 6.00 34.08
C GLN A 476 9.16 6.08 33.62
N GLN A 477 10.07 6.05 34.59
CA GLN A 477 11.51 5.89 34.39
C GLN A 477 11.96 4.64 35.14
N ILE A 478 12.87 3.87 34.57
CA ILE A 478 13.58 2.79 35.28
C ILE A 478 15.01 3.26 35.50
N ALA A 479 15.42 3.37 36.76
CA ALA A 479 16.79 3.68 37.13
C ALA A 479 17.64 2.42 37.07
N ILE A 480 18.81 2.52 36.44
CA ILE A 480 19.84 1.48 36.43
C ILE A 480 20.68 1.61 37.72
N PRO A 481 20.95 0.51 38.45
CA PRO A 481 21.81 0.54 39.64
C PRO A 481 23.21 1.08 39.36
N ASN A 482 23.89 1.51 40.43
CA ASN A 482 25.27 2.02 40.43
C ASN A 482 25.50 3.26 39.55
N ASN A 483 24.45 3.87 38.98
CA ASN A 483 24.53 4.94 37.99
C ASN A 483 25.41 4.58 36.77
N ILE A 484 25.38 3.31 36.35
CA ILE A 484 25.99 2.90 35.07
C ILE A 484 25.27 3.62 33.93
N HIS A 485 26.02 4.18 33.00
CA HIS A 485 25.48 4.91 31.86
C HIS A 485 25.13 3.93 30.71
N LEU A 486 23.95 4.10 30.12
CA LEU A 486 23.46 3.28 29.02
C LEU A 486 24.00 3.77 27.68
N LYS A 487 24.46 2.86 26.82
CA LYS A 487 24.91 3.17 25.45
C LYS A 487 23.88 2.81 24.38
N CYS A 488 23.12 1.73 24.59
CA CYS A 488 22.20 1.22 23.59
C CYS A 488 20.93 0.64 24.22
N VAL A 489 19.83 0.71 23.46
CA VAL A 489 18.52 0.14 23.82
C VAL A 489 17.88 -0.47 22.58
N SER A 490 17.18 -1.59 22.74
CA SER A 490 16.56 -2.33 21.64
C SER A 490 15.30 -3.03 22.13
N TRP A 491 14.19 -2.95 21.39
CA TRP A 491 12.91 -3.55 21.79
C TRP A 491 12.52 -4.68 20.83
N ASN A 492 12.32 -5.88 21.37
CA ASN A 492 11.76 -7.03 20.67
C ASN A 492 10.27 -6.74 20.38
N LYS A 493 9.90 -6.71 19.09
CA LYS A 493 8.58 -6.22 18.67
C LYS A 493 7.44 -7.16 19.06
N ASP A 494 7.66 -8.46 18.93
CA ASP A 494 6.59 -9.47 18.99
C ASP A 494 6.42 -10.04 20.40
N GLN A 495 7.54 -10.29 21.09
CA GLN A 495 7.53 -10.81 22.47
C GLN A 495 7.50 -9.69 23.53
N GLY A 496 7.81 -8.44 23.16
CA GLY A 496 7.76 -7.27 24.04
C GLY A 496 8.93 -7.11 25.03
N PHE A 497 10.00 -7.89 24.90
CA PHE A 497 11.23 -7.72 25.70
C PHE A 497 11.98 -6.43 25.33
N ILE A 498 12.56 -5.75 26.31
CA ILE A 498 13.44 -4.60 26.10
C ILE A 498 14.83 -4.99 26.57
N SER A 499 15.84 -4.84 25.73
CA SER A 499 17.23 -4.98 26.11
C SER A 499 17.92 -3.61 26.19
N CYS A 500 18.76 -3.41 27.19
CA CYS A 500 19.63 -2.25 27.30
C CYS A 500 21.06 -2.67 27.63
N GLY A 501 22.00 -2.04 26.94
CA GLY A 501 23.45 -2.20 27.14
C GLY A 501 24.07 -0.90 27.65
N GLY A 502 25.06 -1.00 28.51
CA GLY A 502 25.76 0.13 29.10
C GLY A 502 27.25 -0.11 29.32
N ASP A 503 27.87 0.81 30.05
CA ASP A 503 29.25 0.69 30.50
C ASP A 503 29.46 -0.50 31.46
N ASP A 504 30.72 -0.84 31.73
CA ASP A 504 31.14 -1.92 32.65
C ASP A 504 30.52 -3.31 32.39
N GLY A 505 30.27 -3.65 31.11
CA GLY A 505 29.71 -4.95 30.72
C GLY A 505 28.20 -5.09 30.95
N LEU A 506 27.51 -4.03 31.42
CA LEU A 506 26.09 -4.10 31.75
C LEU A 506 25.25 -4.47 30.53
N LEU A 507 24.63 -5.65 30.59
CA LEU A 507 23.53 -6.06 29.71
C LEU A 507 22.32 -6.48 30.54
N ARG A 508 21.15 -5.92 30.23
CA ARG A 508 19.87 -6.28 30.88
C ARG A 508 18.78 -6.57 29.88
N VAL A 509 17.91 -7.52 30.24
CA VAL A 509 16.65 -7.80 29.55
C VAL A 509 15.50 -7.59 30.52
N LEU A 510 14.61 -6.67 30.16
CA LEU A 510 13.43 -6.27 30.89
C LEU A 510 12.17 -6.74 30.15
N LYS A 511 11.09 -6.98 30.89
CA LYS A 511 9.74 -7.12 30.34
C LYS A 511 8.76 -6.36 31.22
N LEU A 512 7.85 -5.62 30.59
CA LEU A 512 6.77 -4.90 31.26
C LEU A 512 5.54 -5.81 31.38
N GLU A 513 4.73 -5.64 32.41
CA GLU A 513 3.41 -6.26 32.48
C GLU A 513 2.47 -5.63 31.43
N THR A 514 2.05 -6.45 30.46
CA THR A 514 0.86 -6.18 29.65
C THR A 514 -0.37 -6.38 30.52
N GLN A 515 -1.11 -5.31 30.80
CA GLN A 515 -2.32 -5.39 31.62
C GLN A 515 -3.37 -6.31 31.02
N THR A 516 -4.00 -7.14 31.86
CA THR A 516 -5.18 -7.94 31.51
C THR A 516 -6.36 -7.04 31.12
N ASP A 517 -7.26 -7.56 30.30
CA ASP A 517 -8.21 -6.73 29.55
C ASP A 517 -9.18 -5.91 30.41
N ASP A 518 -9.56 -6.39 31.60
CA ASP A 518 -10.37 -5.64 32.57
C ASP A 518 -9.67 -4.39 33.14
N ALA A 519 -8.33 -4.36 33.18
CA ALA A 519 -7.57 -3.21 33.67
C ALA A 519 -7.36 -2.14 32.58
N ARG A 520 -7.26 -2.55 31.30
CA ARG A 520 -7.08 -1.66 30.13
C ARG A 520 -8.15 -0.56 30.04
N LEU A 521 -9.36 -0.84 30.52
CA LEU A 521 -10.53 0.09 30.60
C LEU A 521 -10.29 1.40 31.40
N LYS A 522 -9.21 1.54 32.17
CA LYS A 522 -9.02 2.72 33.06
C LYS A 522 -8.15 3.83 32.46
N GLY A 523 -7.39 3.58 31.39
CA GLY A 523 -6.87 4.60 30.47
C GLY A 523 -5.97 5.71 31.03
N LEU A 524 -5.57 5.63 32.29
CA LEU A 524 -4.50 6.38 32.96
C LEU A 524 -3.16 5.67 32.74
N ALA A 525 -2.05 6.36 32.99
CA ALA A 525 -0.76 5.72 33.14
C ALA A 525 -0.69 5.00 34.50
N ALA A 526 -1.34 3.84 34.60
CA ALA A 526 -1.06 2.89 35.67
C ALA A 526 0.39 2.40 35.54
N PRO A 527 1.12 2.19 36.65
CA PRO A 527 2.52 1.76 36.59
C PRO A 527 2.60 0.41 35.87
N SER A 528 3.49 0.31 34.89
CA SER A 528 3.83 -0.98 34.28
C SER A 528 4.78 -1.69 35.24
N ASN A 529 4.33 -2.70 35.99
CA ASN A 529 5.27 -3.48 36.80
C ASN A 529 6.24 -4.22 35.87
N LEU A 530 7.42 -4.58 36.38
CA LEU A 530 8.37 -5.41 35.66
C LEU A 530 7.99 -6.89 35.82
N SER A 531 7.53 -7.50 34.74
CA SER A 531 7.29 -8.95 34.65
C SER A 531 8.59 -9.73 34.45
N MET A 532 9.65 -9.08 33.97
CA MET A 532 11.01 -9.62 33.93
C MET A 532 12.05 -8.50 34.13
N ASN A 533 13.14 -8.82 34.82
CA ASN A 533 14.32 -7.96 34.98
C ASN A 533 15.56 -8.84 35.21
N GLN A 534 16.11 -9.39 34.13
CA GLN A 534 17.31 -10.24 34.17
C GLN A 534 18.54 -9.41 33.79
N THR A 535 19.63 -9.53 34.55
CA THR A 535 20.97 -9.10 34.11
C THR A 535 21.66 -10.28 33.43
N LEU A 536 22.33 -10.04 32.32
CA LEU A 536 23.07 -11.05 31.58
C LEU A 536 24.57 -10.79 31.77
N GLU A 537 25.28 -11.80 32.27
CA GLU A 537 26.72 -11.73 32.56
C GLU A 537 27.48 -12.46 31.46
N GLY A 538 28.52 -11.83 30.89
CA GLY A 538 29.32 -12.37 29.79
C GLY A 538 30.17 -11.32 29.07
N HIS A 539 29.66 -10.10 28.92
CA HIS A 539 30.45 -8.95 28.47
C HIS A 539 31.33 -8.37 29.58
N SER A 540 32.52 -7.89 29.21
CA SER A 540 33.50 -7.28 30.13
C SER A 540 33.88 -5.84 29.79
N GLY A 541 33.42 -5.34 28.63
CA GLY A 541 33.55 -3.94 28.22
C GLY A 541 32.20 -3.31 27.94
N SER A 542 32.17 -2.00 27.69
CA SER A 542 30.93 -1.26 27.40
C SER A 542 30.17 -1.85 26.21
N VAL A 543 28.89 -2.18 26.40
CA VAL A 543 28.05 -2.86 25.40
C VAL A 543 27.57 -1.86 24.34
N GLN A 544 28.06 -2.02 23.11
CA GLN A 544 27.90 -1.03 22.03
C GLN A 544 26.64 -1.23 21.19
N VAL A 545 26.35 -2.48 20.80
CA VAL A 545 25.28 -2.79 19.85
C VAL A 545 24.46 -3.97 20.35
N VAL A 546 23.14 -3.81 20.28
CA VAL A 546 22.16 -4.81 20.71
C VAL A 546 21.04 -4.88 19.67
N THR A 547 20.87 -6.05 19.04
CA THR A 547 19.80 -6.29 18.06
C THR A 547 19.06 -7.59 18.38
N TRP A 548 17.75 -7.56 18.17
CA TRP A 548 16.88 -8.72 18.21
C TRP A 548 16.85 -9.43 16.84
N ASN A 549 16.59 -10.73 16.87
CA ASN A 549 16.06 -11.52 15.76
C ASN A 549 14.70 -12.04 16.22
N GLU A 550 13.63 -11.32 15.88
CA GLU A 550 12.29 -11.62 16.39
C GLU A 550 11.75 -12.97 15.90
N GLN A 551 12.13 -13.42 14.69
CA GLN A 551 11.62 -14.67 14.11
C GLN A 551 12.18 -15.94 14.78
N TYR A 552 13.44 -15.88 15.23
CA TYR A 552 14.12 -17.02 15.86
C TYR A 552 14.28 -16.86 17.39
N GLU A 553 13.60 -15.87 17.98
CA GLU A 553 13.64 -15.53 19.41
C GLU A 553 15.05 -15.27 19.99
N LYS A 554 16.01 -14.85 19.14
CA LYS A 554 17.41 -14.62 19.54
C LYS A 554 17.70 -13.15 19.85
N LEU A 555 18.61 -12.93 20.78
CA LEU A 555 19.22 -11.62 21.09
C LEU A 555 20.69 -11.65 20.69
N THR A 556 21.19 -10.63 20.00
CA THR A 556 22.62 -10.53 19.64
C THR A 556 23.21 -9.23 20.19
N THR A 557 24.29 -9.36 20.95
CA THR A 557 24.95 -8.24 21.67
C THR A 557 26.44 -8.20 21.38
N SER A 558 27.04 -7.02 21.40
CA SER A 558 28.49 -6.85 21.24
C SER A 558 29.06 -5.71 22.07
N ASP A 559 30.29 -5.88 22.56
CA ASP A 559 31.01 -4.88 23.36
C ASP A 559 32.14 -4.16 22.61
N GLN A 560 32.74 -3.19 23.31
CA GLN A 560 33.87 -2.37 22.84
C GLN A 560 35.11 -3.19 22.42
N ASN A 561 35.27 -4.41 22.94
CA ASN A 561 36.43 -5.27 22.66
C ASN A 561 36.25 -6.08 21.36
N GLY A 562 35.02 -6.12 20.83
CA GLY A 562 34.67 -6.94 19.66
C GLY A 562 34.28 -8.38 20.00
N LEU A 563 33.92 -8.66 21.26
CA LEU A 563 33.18 -9.86 21.65
C LEU A 563 31.72 -9.69 21.26
N ILE A 564 31.17 -10.70 20.59
CA ILE A 564 29.76 -10.85 20.22
C ILE A 564 29.21 -12.08 20.94
N ILE A 565 28.04 -11.93 21.55
CA ILE A 565 27.30 -13.03 22.20
C ILE A 565 25.91 -13.10 21.56
N VAL A 566 25.46 -14.32 21.23
CA VAL A 566 24.07 -14.60 20.87
C VAL A 566 23.42 -15.35 22.03
N TRP A 567 22.26 -14.86 22.46
CA TRP A 567 21.48 -15.40 23.56
C TRP A 567 20.17 -15.99 23.05
N MET A 568 19.78 -17.12 23.63
CA MET A 568 18.49 -17.78 23.42
C MET A 568 17.66 -17.79 24.70
N LEU A 569 16.33 -17.72 24.57
CA LEU A 569 15.40 -17.87 25.69
C LEU A 569 15.04 -19.34 25.88
N TYR A 570 15.44 -19.94 27.01
CA TYR A 570 15.12 -21.33 27.33
C TYR A 570 14.44 -21.44 28.70
N LYS A 571 13.27 -22.06 28.75
CA LYS A 571 12.45 -22.25 29.99
C LYS A 571 12.23 -20.97 30.82
N GLY A 572 12.21 -19.80 30.16
CA GLY A 572 11.97 -18.51 30.81
C GLY A 572 13.21 -17.76 31.32
N ALA A 573 14.43 -18.27 31.07
CA ALA A 573 15.69 -17.57 31.32
C ALA A 573 16.52 -17.46 30.04
N TRP A 574 17.28 -16.37 29.92
CA TRP A 574 18.23 -16.18 28.81
C TRP A 574 19.56 -16.91 29.09
N TYR A 575 20.08 -17.58 28.07
CA TYR A 575 21.35 -18.32 28.08
C TYR A 575 22.19 -17.98 26.84
N GLU A 576 23.51 -18.06 26.98
CA GLU A 576 24.43 -17.99 25.84
C GLU A 576 24.24 -19.21 24.92
N GLU A 577 24.13 -18.97 23.61
CA GLU A 577 24.08 -20.01 22.58
C GLU A 577 25.42 -20.12 21.85
N MET A 578 25.99 -18.98 21.45
CA MET A 578 27.27 -18.89 20.75
C MET A 578 27.99 -17.59 21.06
N MET A 579 29.32 -17.65 21.09
CA MET A 579 30.21 -16.50 21.25
C MET A 579 31.20 -16.41 20.09
N ASN A 580 31.52 -15.18 19.68
CA ASN A 580 32.53 -14.91 18.66
C ASN A 580 33.29 -13.63 19.06
N ASN A 581 34.60 -13.73 19.29
CA ASN A 581 35.43 -12.58 19.66
C ASN A 581 36.59 -12.42 18.68
N ARG A 582 36.71 -11.23 18.09
CA ARG A 582 37.75 -10.88 17.13
C ARG A 582 38.98 -10.20 17.75
N ASN A 583 38.89 -9.69 18.99
CA ASN A 583 39.98 -9.05 19.76
C ASN A 583 40.87 -8.07 18.94
N LYS A 584 40.28 -7.32 18.00
CA LYS A 584 41.02 -6.46 17.06
C LYS A 584 40.33 -5.13 16.75
N SER A 585 39.00 -5.14 16.69
CA SER A 585 38.17 -3.97 16.38
C SER A 585 36.84 -4.11 17.08
N VAL A 586 36.30 -2.99 17.54
CA VAL A 586 34.90 -2.88 17.99
C VAL A 586 33.95 -3.17 16.83
N VAL A 587 32.77 -3.71 17.15
CA VAL A 587 31.62 -3.83 16.26
C VAL A 587 30.83 -2.52 16.32
N ARG A 588 30.67 -1.85 15.18
CA ARG A 588 29.97 -0.55 15.12
C ARG A 588 28.49 -0.68 14.80
N SER A 589 28.08 -1.73 14.08
CA SER A 589 26.67 -1.98 13.81
C SER A 589 26.40 -3.45 13.48
N MET A 590 25.19 -3.92 13.81
CA MET A 590 24.70 -5.27 13.53
C MET A 590 23.23 -5.19 13.12
N ARG A 591 22.86 -5.93 12.06
CA ARG A 591 21.48 -5.96 11.56
C ARG A 591 21.14 -7.35 11.02
N TRP A 592 20.07 -7.93 11.53
CA TRP A 592 19.39 -9.07 10.90
C TRP A 592 18.63 -8.60 9.66
N ASN A 593 18.52 -9.47 8.65
CA ASN A 593 17.69 -9.26 7.47
C ASN A 593 16.20 -9.55 7.77
N THR A 594 15.31 -9.28 6.81
CA THR A 594 13.85 -9.31 7.05
C THR A 594 13.31 -10.69 7.42
N ASP A 595 13.93 -11.77 6.91
CA ASP A 595 13.57 -13.17 7.23
C ASP A 595 14.30 -13.74 8.47
N GLY A 596 15.18 -12.95 9.12
CA GLY A 596 15.93 -13.39 10.30
C GLY A 596 16.96 -14.49 10.05
N GLN A 597 17.14 -15.00 8.83
CA GLN A 597 18.10 -16.07 8.54
C GLN A 597 19.54 -15.59 8.48
N LYS A 598 19.78 -14.29 8.25
CA LYS A 598 21.12 -13.72 8.03
C LYS A 598 21.36 -12.48 8.91
N ILE A 599 22.50 -12.46 9.59
CA ILE A 599 23.02 -11.26 10.27
C ILE A 599 24.16 -10.66 9.46
N CYS A 600 24.17 -9.33 9.30
CA CYS A 600 25.34 -8.57 8.87
C CYS A 600 25.95 -7.83 10.05
N ILE A 601 27.27 -7.93 10.18
CA ILE A 601 28.08 -7.41 11.29
C ILE A 601 29.20 -6.57 10.69
N VAL A 602 29.32 -5.30 11.09
CA VAL A 602 30.36 -4.40 10.61
C VAL A 602 31.30 -3.94 11.73
N TYR A 603 32.60 -4.06 11.47
CA TYR A 603 33.68 -3.64 12.36
C TYR A 603 34.27 -2.31 11.89
N GLU A 604 34.71 -1.48 12.84
CA GLU A 604 35.32 -0.17 12.55
C GLU A 604 36.51 -0.24 11.59
N ASP A 605 37.32 -1.31 11.66
CA ASP A 605 38.48 -1.53 10.77
C ASP A 605 38.14 -1.94 9.32
N GLY A 606 36.89 -1.72 8.88
CA GLY A 606 36.45 -1.95 7.51
C GLY A 606 36.08 -3.40 7.20
N VAL A 607 36.11 -4.30 8.17
CA VAL A 607 35.70 -5.70 7.98
C VAL A 607 34.19 -5.89 8.15
N VAL A 608 33.60 -6.63 7.22
CA VAL A 608 32.20 -7.05 7.21
C VAL A 608 32.14 -8.58 7.31
N ILE A 609 31.24 -9.09 8.14
CA ILE A 609 30.84 -10.51 8.15
C ILE A 609 29.35 -10.59 7.87
N VAL A 610 28.95 -11.54 7.01
CA VAL A 610 27.56 -12.03 6.95
C VAL A 610 27.53 -13.50 7.39
N GLY A 611 26.64 -13.85 8.31
CA GLY A 611 26.47 -15.20 8.85
C GLY A 611 25.00 -15.61 8.93
N SER A 612 24.74 -16.91 9.02
CA SER A 612 23.40 -17.46 9.23
C SER A 612 22.98 -17.43 10.70
N VAL A 613 21.68 -17.65 10.95
CA VAL A 613 21.09 -17.77 12.29
C VAL A 613 21.63 -18.96 13.11
N ASP A 614 22.22 -19.95 12.44
CA ASP A 614 22.89 -21.12 13.03
C ASP A 614 24.39 -20.87 13.31
N GLY A 615 24.88 -19.66 13.05
CA GLY A 615 26.28 -19.27 13.24
C GLY A 615 27.21 -19.57 12.06
N ASN A 616 26.70 -20.15 10.95
CA ASN A 616 27.52 -20.43 9.78
C ASN A 616 27.93 -19.12 9.08
N ARG A 617 29.24 -18.91 8.89
CA ARG A 617 29.77 -17.75 8.16
C ARG A 617 29.48 -17.90 6.66
N ILE A 618 28.64 -17.02 6.11
CA ILE A 618 28.23 -17.03 4.70
C ILE A 618 29.31 -16.34 3.84
N TRP A 619 29.72 -15.12 4.20
CA TRP A 619 30.84 -14.44 3.56
C TRP A 619 31.53 -13.42 4.47
N VAL A 620 32.73 -12.99 4.07
CA VAL A 620 33.54 -11.96 4.75
C VAL A 620 34.14 -11.04 3.69
N LYS A 621 34.20 -9.73 3.97
CA LYS A 621 34.86 -8.76 3.10
C LYS A 621 35.64 -7.74 3.92
N GLU A 622 36.77 -7.27 3.40
CA GLU A 622 37.62 -6.23 4.00
C GLU A 622 37.63 -5.01 3.08
N LEU A 623 37.00 -3.91 3.51
CA LEU A 623 36.89 -2.66 2.77
C LEU A 623 38.09 -1.76 3.09
N LYS A 624 39.26 -2.13 2.57
CA LYS A 624 40.54 -1.47 2.83
C LYS A 624 40.46 0.04 2.58
N GLY A 625 40.88 0.83 3.58
CA GLY A 625 40.86 2.29 3.54
C GLY A 625 39.56 2.95 4.00
N TYR A 626 38.52 2.17 4.33
CA TYR A 626 37.25 2.68 4.84
C TYR A 626 37.06 2.31 6.32
N GLN A 627 36.52 3.26 7.10
CA GLN A 627 36.02 3.01 8.45
C GLN A 627 34.49 2.90 8.42
N LEU A 628 33.95 1.79 8.95
CA LEU A 628 32.50 1.51 8.94
C LEU A 628 31.84 2.01 10.22
N ALA A 629 30.70 2.68 10.06
CA ALA A 629 29.86 3.18 11.16
C ALA A 629 28.51 2.44 11.26
N HIS A 630 27.80 2.28 10.14
CA HIS A 630 26.43 1.73 10.12
C HIS A 630 26.22 0.64 9.06
N VAL A 631 25.27 -0.27 9.34
CA VAL A 631 24.74 -1.23 8.36
C VAL A 631 23.21 -1.29 8.38
N ALA A 632 22.60 -1.39 7.21
CA ALA A 632 21.17 -1.69 7.07
C ALA A 632 20.90 -2.59 5.84
N TRP A 633 20.06 -3.62 6.02
CA TRP A 633 19.51 -4.41 4.91
C TRP A 633 18.35 -3.67 4.23
N SER A 634 18.16 -3.88 2.93
CA SER A 634 16.88 -3.54 2.28
C SER A 634 15.74 -4.41 2.81
N PRO A 635 14.48 -3.93 2.76
CA PRO A 635 13.30 -4.73 3.13
C PRO A 635 13.19 -6.07 2.43
N ASP A 636 13.67 -6.18 1.19
CA ASP A 636 13.65 -7.41 0.39
C ASP A 636 14.90 -8.30 0.56
N SER A 637 15.83 -7.91 1.44
CA SER A 637 17.09 -8.63 1.71
C SER A 637 18.01 -8.86 0.50
N LYS A 638 17.86 -8.07 -0.58
CA LYS A 638 18.73 -8.14 -1.77
C LYS A 638 19.98 -7.27 -1.67
N ILE A 639 19.93 -6.14 -0.96
CA ILE A 639 21.07 -5.21 -0.83
C ILE A 639 21.38 -4.85 0.64
N LEU A 640 22.61 -4.40 0.83
CA LEU A 640 23.18 -3.89 2.06
C LEU A 640 23.65 -2.45 1.85
N LEU A 641 23.27 -1.55 2.76
CA LEU A 641 23.80 -0.20 2.87
C LEU A 641 24.91 -0.19 3.93
N PHE A 642 26.13 0.17 3.55
CA PHE A 642 27.22 0.43 4.47
C PHE A 642 27.45 1.95 4.59
N GLY A 643 27.24 2.47 5.79
CA GLY A 643 27.54 3.85 6.15
C GLY A 643 28.97 3.96 6.68
N MET A 644 29.77 4.81 6.06
CA MET A 644 31.15 5.09 6.43
C MET A 644 31.23 6.21 7.49
N ALA A 645 32.27 6.20 8.30
CA ALA A 645 32.55 7.26 9.28
C ALA A 645 32.75 8.66 8.64
N SER A 646 33.07 8.71 7.34
CA SER A 646 33.23 9.91 6.52
C SER A 646 31.91 10.52 6.00
N GLY A 647 30.75 9.97 6.38
CA GLY A 647 29.45 10.40 5.88
C GLY A 647 29.02 9.75 4.55
N GLU A 648 29.88 8.97 3.91
CA GLU A 648 29.54 8.28 2.66
C GLU A 648 28.69 7.03 2.89
N VAL A 649 27.77 6.73 1.96
CA VAL A 649 26.98 5.49 1.98
C VAL A 649 27.22 4.72 0.68
N GLN A 650 27.59 3.44 0.80
CA GLN A 650 27.85 2.54 -0.31
C GLN A 650 26.86 1.37 -0.29
N ILE A 651 26.45 0.94 -1.48
CA ILE A 651 25.46 -0.11 -1.70
C ILE A 651 26.17 -1.37 -2.19
N PHE A 652 25.88 -2.49 -1.55
CA PHE A 652 26.38 -3.81 -1.88
C PHE A 652 25.21 -4.78 -2.07
N ASP A 653 25.41 -5.85 -2.84
CA ASP A 653 24.43 -6.94 -2.91
C ASP A 653 24.54 -7.87 -1.69
N ASN A 654 23.59 -8.81 -1.55
CA ASN A 654 23.59 -9.79 -0.47
C ASN A 654 24.70 -10.88 -0.56
N GLN A 655 25.53 -10.84 -1.61
CA GLN A 655 26.74 -11.66 -1.78
C GLN A 655 28.02 -10.88 -1.42
N GLY A 656 27.92 -9.57 -1.19
CA GLY A 656 29.02 -8.68 -0.86
C GLY A 656 29.72 -8.04 -2.06
N ASN A 657 29.13 -8.05 -3.27
CA ASN A 657 29.63 -7.28 -4.42
C ASN A 657 29.23 -5.80 -4.28
N PHE A 658 30.08 -4.88 -4.76
CA PHE A 658 29.75 -3.45 -4.77
C PHE A 658 28.80 -3.15 -5.94
N VAL A 659 27.71 -2.44 -5.65
CA VAL A 659 26.69 -2.05 -6.64
C VAL A 659 26.92 -0.59 -7.06
N MET A 660 26.82 0.35 -6.11
CA MET A 660 26.99 1.78 -6.37
C MET A 660 27.25 2.57 -5.09
N LYS A 661 27.62 3.85 -5.23
CA LYS A 661 27.65 4.83 -4.14
C LYS A 661 26.33 5.63 -4.14
N MET A 662 25.77 5.87 -2.97
CA MET A 662 24.51 6.60 -2.81
C MET A 662 24.72 8.12 -2.87
N THR A 663 23.79 8.85 -3.49
CA THR A 663 23.84 10.32 -3.59
C THR A 663 23.29 10.96 -2.30
N ILE A 664 24.16 11.67 -1.56
CA ILE A 664 23.78 12.42 -0.36
C ILE A 664 23.62 13.90 -0.71
N SER A 665 22.40 14.29 -1.11
CA SER A 665 22.04 15.66 -1.49
C SER A 665 21.96 16.61 -0.29
N CYS A 666 21.59 16.12 0.90
CA CYS A 666 21.33 16.96 2.07
C CYS A 666 22.59 17.64 2.67
N LEU A 667 23.79 17.17 2.35
CA LEU A 667 25.08 17.73 2.83
C LEU A 667 25.74 18.72 1.85
N SER A 668 25.16 18.93 0.67
CA SER A 668 25.70 19.76 -0.43
C SER A 668 26.02 21.23 -0.09
N SER A 669 25.65 21.71 1.09
CA SER A 669 25.80 23.09 1.58
C SER A 669 26.55 23.18 2.91
N THR A 670 27.12 22.07 3.42
CA THR A 670 27.73 22.00 4.75
C THR A 670 29.25 21.92 4.66
N ALA A 671 29.95 22.79 5.42
CA ALA A 671 31.41 22.74 5.56
C ALA A 671 31.80 22.16 6.93
N GLY A 672 32.44 21.00 6.94
CA GLY A 672 32.90 20.30 8.14
C GLY A 672 33.07 18.79 7.91
N ALA A 673 33.67 18.10 8.88
CA ALA A 673 33.54 16.65 8.98
C ALA A 673 32.14 16.32 9.54
N VAL A 674 31.52 15.26 9.03
CA VAL A 674 30.13 14.87 9.32
C VAL A 674 30.06 13.35 9.40
N SER A 675 29.51 12.81 10.48
CA SER A 675 29.32 11.36 10.68
C SER A 675 27.84 10.95 10.59
N ILE A 676 27.61 9.68 10.28
CA ILE A 676 26.26 9.11 10.18
C ILE A 676 25.76 8.76 11.58
N ALA A 677 24.65 9.39 12.00
CA ALA A 677 23.96 9.09 13.26
C ALA A 677 22.90 7.97 13.11
N GLY A 678 22.53 7.62 11.89
CA GLY A 678 21.82 6.38 11.62
C GLY A 678 21.32 6.20 10.19
N ILE A 679 21.08 4.94 9.84
CA ILE A 679 20.42 4.47 8.62
C ILE A 679 19.28 3.54 9.07
N HIS A 680 18.04 3.84 8.69
CA HIS A 680 16.89 3.01 9.04
C HIS A 680 15.91 2.88 7.87
N TRP A 681 15.62 1.63 7.47
CA TRP A 681 14.53 1.30 6.57
C TRP A 681 13.23 1.07 7.37
N TYR A 682 12.09 1.37 6.77
CA TYR A 682 10.81 0.81 7.16
C TYR A 682 10.43 -0.30 6.16
N ALA A 683 10.17 -1.51 6.67
CA ALA A 683 10.01 -2.71 5.84
C ALA A 683 8.59 -2.94 5.28
N GLY A 684 7.67 -2.00 5.45
CA GLY A 684 6.29 -2.10 4.93
C GLY A 684 5.35 -3.04 5.69
N THR A 685 5.89 -3.98 6.48
CA THR A 685 5.14 -5.03 7.21
C THR A 685 4.10 -4.51 8.20
N GLY A 686 4.22 -3.26 8.66
CA GLY A 686 3.28 -2.60 9.57
C GLY A 686 2.02 -2.00 8.92
N GLY A 687 1.81 -2.19 7.61
CA GLY A 687 0.52 -1.96 6.95
C GLY A 687 0.15 -0.51 6.61
N TYR A 688 0.98 0.49 6.94
CA TYR A 688 0.85 1.83 6.37
C TYR A 688 1.90 2.03 5.26
N ILE A 689 1.43 2.04 4.02
CA ILE A 689 2.20 2.42 2.83
C ILE A 689 1.25 3.22 1.93
N GLU A 690 1.37 4.55 1.94
CA GLU A 690 0.78 5.37 0.89
C GLU A 690 1.64 5.20 -0.39
N PRO A 691 1.06 5.17 -1.61
CA PRO A 691 1.84 5.03 -2.83
C PRO A 691 2.96 6.08 -2.91
N CYS A 692 4.18 5.65 -3.24
CA CYS A 692 5.38 6.49 -3.29
C CYS A 692 5.78 7.19 -1.97
N CYS A 693 5.37 6.64 -0.81
CA CYS A 693 5.80 7.10 0.51
C CYS A 693 7.30 6.80 0.77
N PRO A 694 8.13 7.79 1.18
CA PRO A 694 9.53 7.56 1.55
C PRO A 694 9.69 6.62 2.77
N CYS A 695 10.62 5.68 2.70
CA CYS A 695 10.78 4.61 3.71
C CYS A 695 12.23 4.30 4.11
N LEU A 696 13.24 4.81 3.38
CA LEU A 696 14.63 4.85 3.81
C LEU A 696 14.90 6.22 4.46
N ALA A 697 15.38 6.24 5.70
CA ALA A 697 15.88 7.44 6.36
C ALA A 697 17.38 7.32 6.64
N ILE A 698 18.13 8.36 6.32
CA ILE A 698 19.55 8.52 6.66
C ILE A 698 19.71 9.87 7.35
N CYS A 699 20.33 9.91 8.52
CA CYS A 699 20.60 11.15 9.25
C CYS A 699 22.04 11.22 9.74
N PHE A 700 22.52 12.45 9.80
CA PHE A 700 23.87 12.82 10.18
C PHE A 700 23.90 13.51 11.54
N ASP A 701 25.03 13.42 12.23
CA ASP A 701 25.28 14.04 13.55
C ASP A 701 24.87 15.52 13.61
N ASN A 702 25.17 16.28 12.56
CA ASN A 702 24.85 17.71 12.42
C ASN A 702 23.34 18.05 12.26
N GLY A 703 22.44 17.07 12.35
CA GLY A 703 20.99 17.28 12.23
C GLY A 703 20.46 17.27 10.80
N ARG A 704 21.29 17.05 9.78
CA ARG A 704 20.85 16.91 8.40
C ARG A 704 20.32 15.49 8.17
N CYS A 705 19.16 15.38 7.54
CA CYS A 705 18.50 14.13 7.25
C CYS A 705 18.06 14.06 5.79
N GLN A 706 18.07 12.86 5.23
CA GLN A 706 17.61 12.55 3.87
C GLN A 706 16.66 11.35 3.96
N ILE A 707 15.39 11.55 3.56
CA ILE A 707 14.39 10.48 3.45
C ILE A 707 14.10 10.20 1.97
N MET A 708 14.07 8.92 1.60
CA MET A 708 14.01 8.43 0.22
C MET A 708 13.00 7.28 0.08
N ARG A 709 12.43 7.12 -1.12
CA ARG A 709 11.54 5.99 -1.46
C ARG A 709 12.31 4.70 -1.74
N CYS A 710 13.51 4.83 -2.29
CA CYS A 710 14.44 3.74 -2.58
C CYS A 710 15.88 4.26 -2.43
N GLU A 711 16.85 3.37 -2.50
CA GLU A 711 18.28 3.68 -2.53
C GLU A 711 18.75 4.52 -3.73
N SER A 712 17.88 4.70 -4.72
CA SER A 712 18.09 5.35 -6.02
C SER A 712 17.19 6.57 -6.27
N ASP A 713 16.54 7.12 -5.24
CA ASP A 713 15.58 8.24 -5.36
C ASP A 713 16.27 9.57 -5.76
N GLU A 714 15.97 10.07 -6.96
CA GLU A 714 16.45 11.36 -7.50
C GLU A 714 15.85 12.58 -6.77
N SER A 715 14.78 12.39 -5.99
CA SER A 715 13.95 13.45 -5.40
C SER A 715 13.82 13.36 -3.86
N PRO A 716 14.94 13.24 -3.11
CA PRO A 716 14.90 12.94 -1.69
C PRO A 716 14.37 14.10 -0.84
N VAL A 717 13.57 13.77 0.17
CA VAL A 717 13.10 14.72 1.19
C VAL A 717 14.28 15.06 2.11
N CYS A 718 14.80 16.28 1.99
CA CYS A 718 15.87 16.78 2.84
C CYS A 718 15.31 17.57 4.02
N ILE A 719 15.74 17.24 5.25
CA ILE A 719 15.30 17.85 6.50
C ILE A 719 16.51 18.40 7.25
N ASP A 720 16.33 19.53 7.92
CA ASP A 720 17.28 20.07 8.88
C ASP A 720 16.63 20.07 10.27
N ALA A 721 17.14 19.24 11.17
CA ALA A 721 16.63 19.05 12.53
C ALA A 721 17.22 20.03 13.56
N GLN A 722 18.26 20.80 13.17
CA GLN A 722 18.92 21.83 13.99
C GLN A 722 19.42 21.35 15.36
N MET A 723 19.77 20.06 15.48
CA MET A 723 20.24 19.40 16.70
C MET A 723 21.45 18.50 16.43
N ASN A 724 22.20 18.14 17.47
CA ASN A 724 23.19 17.07 17.40
C ASN A 724 22.49 15.70 17.51
N VAL A 725 22.32 14.99 16.40
CA VAL A 725 21.55 13.73 16.34
C VAL A 725 22.40 12.55 16.79
N VAL A 726 21.85 11.74 17.68
CA VAL A 726 22.49 10.54 18.25
C VAL A 726 21.86 9.26 17.69
N CYS A 727 20.56 9.26 17.40
CA CYS A 727 19.87 8.07 16.92
C CYS A 727 18.59 8.40 16.12
N ILE A 728 18.23 7.54 15.16
CA ILE A 728 16.96 7.63 14.41
C ILE A 728 16.24 6.28 14.36
N GLN A 729 14.92 6.30 14.37
CA GLN A 729 14.13 5.08 14.18
C GLN A 729 12.71 5.36 13.63
N TRP A 730 12.33 4.62 12.58
CA TRP A 730 10.93 4.52 12.15
C TRP A 730 10.07 3.81 13.19
N ASN A 731 8.84 4.28 13.39
CA ASN A 731 7.84 3.54 14.15
C ASN A 731 7.40 2.26 13.41
N HIS A 732 6.70 1.37 14.10
CA HIS A 732 6.31 0.04 13.61
C HIS A 732 5.52 0.04 12.28
N CYS A 733 4.90 1.16 11.90
CA CYS A 733 4.12 1.33 10.68
C CYS A 733 4.71 2.36 9.71
N GLY A 734 5.91 2.89 9.93
CA GLY A 734 6.55 3.87 9.03
C GLY A 734 5.81 5.21 8.88
N SER A 735 4.82 5.50 9.74
CA SER A 735 4.07 6.75 9.72
C SER A 735 4.76 7.90 10.45
N VAL A 736 5.77 7.58 11.28
CA VAL A 736 6.56 8.57 12.04
C VAL A 736 8.03 8.13 12.07
N LEU A 737 8.92 9.04 11.66
CA LEU A 737 10.35 8.96 11.95
C LEU A 737 10.63 9.69 13.27
N ALA A 738 11.22 9.00 14.23
CA ALA A 738 11.81 9.62 15.42
C ALA A 738 13.28 9.99 15.13
N VAL A 739 13.65 11.24 15.42
CA VAL A 739 15.02 11.76 15.35
C VAL A 739 15.40 12.28 16.73
N ALA A 740 16.38 11.65 17.37
CA ALA A 740 16.75 11.90 18.76
C ALA A 740 18.15 12.48 18.88
N GLY A 741 18.30 13.55 19.66
CA GLY A 741 19.56 14.27 19.80
C GLY A 741 19.59 15.29 20.94
N SER A 742 20.60 16.16 20.95
CA SER A 742 20.73 17.29 21.87
C SER A 742 20.63 18.63 21.15
N LEU A 743 19.92 19.59 21.75
CA LEU A 743 19.68 20.93 21.20
C LEU A 743 20.38 21.99 22.06
N LYS A 744 21.19 22.84 21.44
CA LYS A 744 21.80 24.02 22.08
C LYS A 744 20.78 25.15 22.15
N THR A 745 20.52 25.64 23.37
CA THR A 745 19.60 26.77 23.58
C THR A 745 20.36 28.09 23.45
N SER A 746 19.83 29.07 22.73
CA SER A 746 20.54 30.33 22.40
C SER A 746 20.98 31.19 23.60
N ASN A 747 20.46 30.91 24.80
CA ASN A 747 20.59 31.75 25.99
C ASN A 747 21.29 31.04 27.17
N LEU A 748 21.68 29.77 27.03
CA LEU A 748 22.33 28.96 28.08
C LEU A 748 23.31 27.98 27.43
N GLU A 749 24.48 27.77 28.05
CA GLU A 749 25.45 26.73 27.62
C GLU A 749 24.96 25.29 27.83
N THR A 750 23.76 25.11 28.39
CA THR A 750 23.12 23.81 28.62
C THR A 750 22.47 23.26 27.36
N GLU A 751 22.93 22.11 26.89
CA GLU A 751 22.21 21.31 25.90
C GLU A 751 20.97 20.66 26.53
N ILE A 752 19.90 20.50 25.74
CA ILE A 752 18.65 19.86 26.14
C ILE A 752 18.41 18.64 25.25
N ASN A 753 18.18 17.47 25.84
CA ASN A 753 17.86 16.26 25.09
C ASN A 753 16.44 16.37 24.48
N VAL A 754 16.33 16.12 23.17
CA VAL A 754 15.09 16.28 22.40
C VAL A 754 14.88 15.13 21.43
N VAL A 755 13.62 14.76 21.23
CA VAL A 755 13.21 13.86 20.13
C VAL A 755 12.22 14.61 19.25
N HIS A 756 12.57 14.80 17.98
CA HIS A 756 11.67 15.32 16.97
C HIS A 756 10.98 14.16 16.24
N PHE A 757 9.71 14.36 15.91
CA PHE A 757 8.90 13.40 15.17
C PHE A 757 8.52 14.00 13.82
N TYR A 758 8.83 13.30 12.73
CA TYR A 758 8.58 13.75 11.36
C TYR A 758 7.66 12.77 10.61
N THR A 759 6.87 13.28 9.67
CA THR A 759 6.21 12.44 8.64
C THR A 759 7.23 11.93 7.63
N PRO A 760 6.91 10.89 6.84
CA PRO A 760 7.72 10.48 5.69
C PRO A 760 8.02 11.57 4.67
N PHE A 761 7.16 12.59 4.60
CA PHE A 761 7.29 13.74 3.71
C PHE A 761 8.05 14.91 4.38
N GLY A 762 8.65 14.68 5.54
CA GLY A 762 9.52 15.63 6.26
C GLY A 762 8.80 16.72 7.04
N GLU A 763 7.49 16.61 7.23
CA GLU A 763 6.73 17.55 8.05
C GLU A 763 6.99 17.28 9.54
N HIS A 764 7.42 18.31 10.28
CA HIS A 764 7.66 18.19 11.72
C HIS A 764 6.33 18.14 12.51
N LEU A 765 6.05 17.00 13.13
CA LEU A 765 4.84 16.73 13.90
C LEU A 765 4.91 17.30 15.33
N ARG A 766 5.93 16.91 16.10
CA ARG A 766 6.10 17.28 17.52
C ARG A 766 7.57 17.20 17.97
N THR A 767 7.91 18.01 18.97
CA THR A 767 9.13 17.91 19.77
C THR A 767 8.79 17.34 21.15
N LEU A 768 9.53 16.32 21.60
CA LEU A 768 9.62 15.89 23.00
C LEU A 768 10.90 16.50 23.60
N LYS A 769 10.81 17.09 24.79
CA LYS A 769 11.98 17.41 25.64
C LYS A 769 12.14 16.28 26.67
N VAL A 770 13.38 15.83 26.89
CA VAL A 770 13.70 14.69 27.78
C VAL A 770 14.65 15.19 28.89
N PRO A 771 14.39 14.88 30.17
CA PRO A 771 15.31 15.21 31.26
C PRO A 771 16.55 14.29 31.23
N GLY A 772 17.69 14.81 31.71
CA GLY A 772 18.99 14.13 31.72
C GLY A 772 20.06 14.92 30.96
N LYS A 773 21.32 14.47 31.02
CA LYS A 773 22.47 15.11 30.36
C LYS A 773 22.70 14.56 28.96
N GLN A 774 22.83 13.25 28.80
CA GLN A 774 23.17 12.63 27.52
C GLN A 774 22.22 11.47 27.17
N MET A 775 21.43 11.67 26.11
CA MET A 775 20.68 10.60 25.45
C MET A 775 21.60 9.79 24.53
N THR A 776 21.42 8.47 24.49
CA THR A 776 22.29 7.54 23.74
C THR A 776 21.55 6.64 22.76
N GLY A 777 20.25 6.38 22.95
CA GLY A 777 19.49 5.57 22.01
C GLY A 777 17.99 5.60 22.24
N ILE A 778 17.25 5.18 21.22
CA ILE A 778 15.78 5.09 21.22
C ILE A 778 15.32 3.73 20.67
N ALA A 779 14.20 3.22 21.17
CA ALA A 779 13.58 1.98 20.67
C ALA A 779 12.05 2.04 20.72
N TRP A 780 11.37 1.79 19.59
CA TRP A 780 9.90 1.72 19.51
C TRP A 780 9.32 0.39 20.03
N GLU A 781 8.17 0.47 20.71
CA GLU A 781 7.33 -0.68 21.09
C GLU A 781 6.69 -1.32 19.84
N GLY A 782 6.70 -2.66 19.77
CA GLY A 782 6.52 -3.39 18.50
C GLY A 782 5.22 -3.19 17.73
N ALA A 783 4.09 -3.08 18.42
CA ALA A 783 2.78 -2.79 17.82
C ALA A 783 2.09 -1.57 18.45
N GLY A 784 2.82 -0.85 19.32
CA GLY A 784 2.34 0.31 20.04
C GLY A 784 3.06 1.58 19.63
N LEU A 785 2.61 2.73 20.15
CA LEU A 785 3.25 4.03 19.92
C LEU A 785 4.01 4.50 21.16
N ARG A 786 4.41 3.57 22.04
CA ARG A 786 5.40 3.83 23.08
C ARG A 786 6.80 3.80 22.49
N ILE A 787 7.67 4.65 23.01
CA ILE A 787 9.10 4.66 22.73
C ILE A 787 9.86 4.58 24.06
N ALA A 788 10.91 3.76 24.09
CA ALA A 788 11.91 3.75 25.16
C ALA A 788 13.08 4.64 24.75
N LEU A 789 13.63 5.39 25.71
CA LEU A 789 14.71 6.34 25.53
C LEU A 789 15.78 6.06 26.58
N ALA A 790 17.02 5.79 26.16
CA ALA A 790 18.16 5.64 27.05
C ALA A 790 18.82 7.02 27.26
N VAL A 791 18.83 7.51 28.51
CA VAL A 791 19.41 8.80 28.89
C VAL A 791 20.15 8.66 30.21
N ASP A 792 21.44 8.99 30.23
CA ASP A 792 22.33 8.75 31.36
C ASP A 792 22.19 7.29 31.89
N SER A 793 21.74 7.13 33.14
CA SER A 793 21.49 5.85 33.81
C SER A 793 19.99 5.49 33.90
N TYR A 794 19.17 6.11 33.05
CA TYR A 794 17.71 5.98 33.09
C TYR A 794 17.16 5.49 31.77
N LEU A 795 16.23 4.55 31.86
CA LEU A 795 15.39 4.12 30.75
C LEU A 795 14.02 4.81 30.91
N TYR A 796 13.81 5.87 30.13
CA TYR A 796 12.55 6.61 30.08
C TYR A 796 11.59 5.97 29.08
N PHE A 797 10.30 5.92 29.44
CA PHE A 797 9.23 5.52 28.52
C PHE A 797 8.37 6.72 28.18
N ALA A 798 8.09 6.93 26.89
CA ALA A 798 7.25 7.99 26.37
C ALA A 798 6.12 7.38 25.53
N ASN A 799 4.86 7.70 25.84
CA ASN A 799 3.73 7.24 25.02
C ASN A 799 3.35 8.32 24.00
N ILE A 800 3.59 8.07 22.72
CA ILE A 800 3.29 9.01 21.64
C ILE A 800 1.86 8.81 21.18
N ARG A 801 1.08 9.89 21.13
CA ARG A 801 -0.27 9.88 20.57
C ARG A 801 -0.20 10.36 19.12
N PRO A 802 -0.76 9.62 18.15
CA PRO A 802 -0.90 10.12 16.79
C PRO A 802 -2.07 11.11 16.74
N ASP A 803 -2.06 12.04 15.79
CA ASP A 803 -3.13 13.03 15.67
C ASP A 803 -4.29 12.47 14.82
N TYR A 804 -5.38 12.14 15.50
CA TYR A 804 -6.57 11.58 14.84
C TYR A 804 -7.38 12.70 14.18
N LYS A 805 -7.81 12.48 12.93
CA LYS A 805 -8.74 13.37 12.24
C LYS A 805 -10.16 13.09 12.74
N TRP A 806 -10.73 13.96 13.59
CA TRP A 806 -12.04 13.74 14.22
C TRP A 806 -12.85 15.04 14.49
N GLY A 807 -14.15 14.87 14.73
CA GLY A 807 -15.08 15.92 15.16
C GLY A 807 -16.36 15.35 15.79
N TYR A 808 -17.27 16.21 16.24
CA TYR A 808 -18.53 15.82 16.89
C TYR A 808 -19.68 16.76 16.51
N CYS A 809 -20.74 16.22 15.92
CA CYS A 809 -21.93 16.94 15.42
C CYS A 809 -23.22 16.14 15.69
N SER A 810 -24.31 16.78 16.13
CA SER A 810 -25.61 16.15 16.44
C SER A 810 -25.55 14.80 17.20
N ASN A 811 -24.72 14.71 18.24
CA ASN A 811 -24.45 13.48 19.01
C ASN A 811 -23.73 12.35 18.25
N THR A 812 -23.27 12.60 17.03
CA THR A 812 -22.41 11.70 16.28
C THR A 812 -20.96 12.11 16.41
N LEU A 813 -20.13 11.15 16.84
CA LEU A 813 -18.67 11.23 16.85
C LEU A 813 -18.15 10.79 15.48
N VAL A 814 -17.51 11.71 14.75
CA VAL A 814 -16.90 11.44 13.44
C VAL A 814 -15.39 11.29 13.64
N TYR A 815 -14.79 10.21 13.13
CA TYR A 815 -13.34 9.98 13.22
C TYR A 815 -12.82 9.16 12.04
N ALA A 816 -11.59 9.41 11.62
CA ALA A 816 -10.95 8.72 10.51
C ALA A 816 -9.67 7.99 10.91
N TYR A 817 -9.48 6.78 10.38
CA TYR A 817 -8.28 5.95 10.51
C TYR A 817 -8.03 5.18 9.21
N ILE A 818 -6.81 4.71 8.97
CA ILE A 818 -6.46 3.84 7.84
C ILE A 818 -6.55 2.38 8.30
N ARG A 819 -6.96 1.45 7.42
CA ARG A 819 -6.82 0.00 7.66
C ARG A 819 -5.65 -0.56 6.84
N PRO A 820 -4.85 -1.50 7.38
CA PRO A 820 -3.82 -2.18 6.60
C PRO A 820 -4.34 -2.81 5.30
N GLU A 821 -5.57 -3.32 5.30
CA GLU A 821 -6.19 -3.94 4.13
C GLU A 821 -6.55 -2.97 2.99
N ARG A 822 -6.53 -1.63 3.21
CA ARG A 822 -7.15 -0.68 2.28
C ARG A 822 -6.49 0.69 2.24
N LEU A 823 -6.06 1.10 1.04
CA LEU A 823 -5.50 2.42 0.71
C LEU A 823 -6.55 3.56 0.70
N ALA A 824 -7.38 3.65 1.75
CA ALA A 824 -8.34 4.72 1.97
C ALA A 824 -8.63 4.90 3.47
N TYR A 825 -8.86 6.13 3.90
CA TYR A 825 -9.31 6.43 5.25
C TYR A 825 -10.74 5.90 5.46
N CYS A 826 -10.92 5.09 6.50
CA CYS A 826 -12.21 4.69 7.06
C CYS A 826 -12.72 5.82 7.95
N VAL A 827 -13.65 6.63 7.44
CA VAL A 827 -14.35 7.67 8.22
C VAL A 827 -15.59 7.05 8.85
N VAL A 828 -15.62 6.97 10.18
CA VAL A 828 -16.74 6.41 10.95
C VAL A 828 -17.52 7.54 11.60
N PHE A 829 -18.83 7.56 11.33
CA PHE A 829 -19.84 8.39 11.97
C PHE A 829 -20.57 7.52 13.00
N TRP A 830 -20.24 7.65 14.28
CA TRP A 830 -20.84 6.89 15.39
C TRP A 830 -21.81 7.73 16.20
N ASP A 831 -23.11 7.45 16.10
CA ASP A 831 -24.14 8.05 16.95
C ASP A 831 -23.95 7.55 18.40
N THR A 832 -23.52 8.45 19.28
CA THR A 832 -23.20 8.09 20.69
C THR A 832 -24.44 7.98 21.58
N LYS A 833 -25.65 8.26 21.06
CA LYS A 833 -26.93 8.09 21.76
C LYS A 833 -27.59 6.77 21.37
N ASN A 834 -27.63 6.46 20.09
CA ASN A 834 -28.29 5.25 19.54
C ASN A 834 -27.30 4.08 19.33
N ASN A 835 -25.99 4.32 19.47
CA ASN A 835 -24.89 3.39 19.23
C ASN A 835 -24.77 2.87 17.79
N GLU A 836 -25.40 3.56 16.82
CA GLU A 836 -25.32 3.23 15.40
C GLU A 836 -24.02 3.74 14.77
N LYS A 837 -23.44 2.98 13.82
CA LYS A 837 -22.15 3.26 13.20
C LYS A 837 -22.28 3.23 11.67
N PHE A 838 -22.10 4.39 11.03
CA PHE A 838 -22.05 4.52 9.58
C PHE A 838 -20.59 4.69 9.15
N VAL A 839 -20.14 3.92 8.15
CA VAL A 839 -18.76 3.96 7.66
C VAL A 839 -18.73 4.51 6.23
N LYS A 840 -17.82 5.44 5.96
CA LYS A 840 -17.49 5.97 4.63
C LYS A 840 -16.00 5.73 4.37
N TYR A 841 -15.63 5.63 3.10
CA TYR A 841 -14.23 5.45 2.68
C TYR A 841 -13.81 6.66 1.86
N PHE A 842 -12.64 7.22 2.14
CA PHE A 842 -12.16 8.47 1.56
C PHE A 842 -10.66 8.35 1.26
N LYS A 843 -10.25 8.47 -0.01
CA LYS A 843 -8.83 8.47 -0.40
C LYS A 843 -8.18 9.82 -0.05
N SER A 844 -6.94 9.82 0.40
CA SER A 844 -6.14 11.05 0.61
C SER A 844 -6.85 12.13 1.46
N LEU A 845 -7.48 11.72 2.56
CA LEU A 845 -8.21 12.58 3.49
C LEU A 845 -7.26 13.48 4.30
N MET A 846 -7.29 14.78 4.00
CA MET A 846 -6.48 15.82 4.64
C MET A 846 -7.09 16.35 5.94
N SER A 847 -8.41 16.55 6.02
CA SER A 847 -9.05 17.07 7.25
C SER A 847 -10.47 16.55 7.47
N VAL A 848 -10.88 16.60 8.75
CA VAL A 848 -12.25 16.35 9.24
C VAL A 848 -12.56 17.46 10.25
N ASN A 849 -13.60 18.25 10.00
CA ASN A 849 -14.06 19.29 10.94
C ASN A 849 -15.59 19.24 11.08
N THR A 850 -16.13 19.63 12.24
CA THR A 850 -17.58 19.57 12.53
C THR A 850 -18.10 20.87 13.14
N SER A 851 -19.31 21.31 12.73
CA SER A 851 -19.97 22.48 13.30
C SER A 851 -21.49 22.32 13.30
N GLY A 852 -22.08 22.30 14.50
CA GLY A 852 -23.52 22.08 14.70
C GLY A 852 -23.93 20.67 14.28
N ASP A 853 -24.57 20.59 13.10
CA ASP A 853 -25.23 19.38 12.58
C ASP A 853 -24.46 18.73 11.40
N PHE A 854 -23.35 19.36 11.00
CA PHE A 854 -22.59 18.97 9.81
C PHE A 854 -21.14 18.67 10.12
N CYS A 855 -20.56 17.87 9.23
CA CYS A 855 -19.15 17.55 9.13
C CYS A 855 -18.65 17.99 7.73
N ILE A 856 -17.41 18.46 7.62
CA ILE A 856 -16.71 18.60 6.34
C ILE A 856 -15.60 17.55 6.29
N LEU A 857 -15.57 16.78 5.20
CA LEU A 857 -14.46 15.91 4.83
C LEU A 857 -13.67 16.61 3.71
N VAL A 858 -12.35 16.69 3.84
CA VAL A 858 -11.49 17.40 2.88
C VAL A 858 -10.32 16.52 2.48
N GLY A 859 -9.98 16.51 1.19
CA GLY A 859 -8.78 15.84 0.68
C GLY A 859 -8.48 16.17 -0.78
N LYS A 860 -7.58 15.40 -1.39
CA LYS A 860 -7.28 15.50 -2.83
C LYS A 860 -8.39 14.83 -3.66
N ALA A 861 -8.68 15.37 -4.84
CA ALA A 861 -9.58 14.71 -5.81
C ALA A 861 -8.82 13.61 -6.57
N ASP A 862 -9.51 12.50 -6.88
CA ASP A 862 -8.97 11.48 -7.79
C ASP A 862 -8.91 12.02 -9.23
N GLU A 863 -7.81 11.80 -9.94
CA GLU A 863 -7.61 12.24 -11.34
C GLU A 863 -8.43 11.42 -12.38
N ILE A 864 -9.37 10.59 -11.94
CA ILE A 864 -9.97 9.48 -12.71
C ILE A 864 -11.39 9.84 -13.19
N GLN A 865 -11.69 11.12 -13.44
CA GLN A 865 -12.96 11.59 -14.02
C GLN A 865 -12.80 12.76 -15.01
N SER A 866 -12.09 12.54 -16.12
CA SER A 866 -12.26 13.29 -17.40
C SER A 866 -11.37 12.72 -18.52
N GLN A 867 -11.68 11.52 -19.03
CA GLN A 867 -11.03 10.99 -20.25
C GLN A 867 -11.78 11.29 -21.56
N GLU A 868 -12.90 12.03 -21.49
CA GLU A 868 -13.67 12.47 -22.68
C GLU A 868 -13.45 13.96 -23.03
N ASP A 869 -12.84 14.76 -22.15
CA ASP A 869 -12.59 16.22 -22.31
C ASP A 869 -11.09 16.59 -22.20
N ALA A 870 -10.19 15.77 -22.76
CA ALA A 870 -8.75 15.84 -22.52
C ALA A 870 -7.90 16.53 -23.62
N GLU A 871 -8.43 17.56 -24.29
CA GLU A 871 -7.65 18.46 -25.17
C GLU A 871 -7.53 19.89 -24.58
N LEU A 872 -6.69 20.10 -23.55
CA LEU A 872 -6.27 21.45 -23.10
C LEU A 872 -4.99 21.44 -22.23
N GLU A 873 -4.03 22.30 -22.63
CA GLU A 873 -2.96 22.98 -21.87
C GLU A 873 -2.07 22.22 -20.84
N PRO A 874 -0.72 22.35 -20.93
CA PRO A 874 0.22 21.81 -19.94
C PRO A 874 0.28 22.67 -18.67
N GLY A 875 -0.75 22.59 -17.82
CA GLY A 875 -0.84 23.39 -16.59
C GLY A 875 -1.85 22.92 -15.54
N SER A 876 -2.28 21.66 -15.57
CA SER A 876 -3.30 21.14 -14.64
C SER A 876 -2.82 21.19 -13.17
N HIS A 877 -3.41 22.09 -12.38
CA HIS A 877 -3.19 22.13 -10.94
C HIS A 877 -3.99 21.03 -10.23
N ALA A 878 -3.37 20.36 -9.26
CA ALA A 878 -4.03 19.31 -8.47
C ALA A 878 -5.25 19.87 -7.72
N ARG A 879 -6.44 19.31 -8.00
CA ARG A 879 -7.70 19.75 -7.40
C ARG A 879 -7.95 19.09 -6.06
N TYR A 880 -8.51 19.86 -5.14
CA TYR A 880 -8.89 19.42 -3.80
C TYR A 880 -10.41 19.42 -3.65
N VAL A 881 -10.96 18.46 -2.91
CA VAL A 881 -12.40 18.25 -2.75
C VAL A 881 -12.84 18.47 -1.31
N LEU A 882 -13.92 19.23 -1.14
CA LEU A 882 -14.57 19.60 0.12
C LEU A 882 -15.99 19.02 0.11
N ILE A 883 -16.26 17.98 0.89
CA ILE A 883 -17.56 17.31 0.96
C ILE A 883 -18.25 17.66 2.28
N LEU A 884 -19.36 18.40 2.21
CA LEU A 884 -20.22 18.69 3.36
C LEU A 884 -21.15 17.49 3.60
N CYS A 885 -20.98 16.82 4.74
CA CYS A 885 -21.78 15.69 5.19
C CYS A 885 -22.71 16.06 6.34
N ASN A 886 -23.87 15.40 6.41
CA ASN A 886 -24.68 15.38 7.63
C ASN A 886 -24.09 14.42 8.69
N ALA A 887 -24.73 14.34 9.86
CA ALA A 887 -24.28 13.52 10.99
C ALA A 887 -24.16 12.00 10.69
N ILE A 888 -24.80 11.46 9.65
CA ILE A 888 -24.67 10.03 9.25
C ILE A 888 -23.72 9.83 8.04
N GLY A 889 -22.99 10.87 7.64
CA GLY A 889 -22.02 10.83 6.54
C GLY A 889 -22.63 10.92 5.15
N THR A 890 -23.90 11.26 5.00
CA THR A 890 -24.51 11.51 3.68
C THR A 890 -24.09 12.89 3.18
N PRO A 891 -23.49 13.01 1.98
CA PRO A 891 -23.11 14.31 1.40
C PRO A 891 -24.35 15.18 1.16
N GLN A 892 -24.16 16.50 1.23
CA GLN A 892 -25.21 17.52 1.11
C GLN A 892 -24.85 18.54 0.01
N GLU A 893 -23.59 18.99 -0.02
CA GLU A 893 -23.02 19.81 -1.09
C GLU A 893 -21.52 19.48 -1.18
N THR A 894 -20.96 19.44 -2.39
CA THR A 894 -19.53 19.18 -2.64
C THR A 894 -18.94 20.37 -3.41
N LYS A 895 -17.70 20.75 -3.09
CA LYS A 895 -16.92 21.75 -3.81
C LYS A 895 -15.58 21.19 -4.23
N TYR A 896 -15.08 21.68 -5.36
CA TYR A 896 -13.69 21.54 -5.77
C TYR A 896 -13.00 22.90 -5.67
N ILE A 897 -11.76 22.93 -5.21
CA ILE A 897 -10.93 24.14 -5.13
C ILE A 897 -9.51 23.83 -5.61
N ASP A 898 -8.86 24.83 -6.20
CA ASP A 898 -7.50 24.72 -6.73
C ASP A 898 -6.42 25.24 -5.75
N ILE A 899 -6.82 25.72 -4.55
CA ILE A 899 -5.89 26.04 -3.45
C ILE A 899 -5.74 24.85 -2.50
N GLU A 900 -4.51 24.58 -2.03
CA GLU A 900 -4.25 23.49 -1.09
C GLU A 900 -4.85 23.77 0.31
N PRO A 901 -5.80 22.95 0.82
CA PRO A 901 -6.51 23.22 2.06
C PRO A 901 -5.75 22.68 3.28
N LEU A 902 -4.56 23.24 3.53
CA LEU A 902 -3.69 22.89 4.67
C LEU A 902 -4.37 23.12 6.02
N PHE A 903 -5.17 24.18 6.13
CA PHE A 903 -5.87 24.54 7.37
C PHE A 903 -7.37 24.72 7.11
N VAL A 904 -8.21 23.88 7.72
CA VAL A 904 -9.67 23.88 7.52
C VAL A 904 -10.40 24.16 8.83
N THR A 905 -11.46 24.96 8.78
CA THR A 905 -12.34 25.25 9.91
C THR A 905 -13.78 25.55 9.46
N MET A 906 -14.75 25.45 10.35
CA MET A 906 -16.19 25.53 10.01
C MET A 906 -17.01 26.23 11.10
N THR A 907 -17.79 27.24 10.70
CA THR A 907 -18.86 27.83 11.51
C THR A 907 -20.21 27.21 11.15
N LYS A 908 -21.29 27.55 11.86
CA LYS A 908 -22.66 27.04 11.59
C LYS A 908 -23.19 27.37 10.18
N THR A 909 -22.50 28.24 9.43
CA THR A 909 -22.95 28.80 8.15
C THR A 909 -21.87 28.87 7.06
N HIS A 910 -20.57 28.80 7.43
CA HIS A 910 -19.44 28.94 6.51
C HIS A 910 -18.40 27.85 6.72
N VAL A 911 -17.82 27.35 5.61
CA VAL A 911 -16.57 26.58 5.59
C VAL A 911 -15.44 27.54 5.21
N ILE A 912 -14.29 27.41 5.87
CA ILE A 912 -13.07 28.16 5.55
C ILE A 912 -11.93 27.15 5.37
N ALA A 913 -11.21 27.26 4.26
CA ALA A 913 -10.03 26.45 3.95
C ALA A 913 -8.88 27.37 3.50
N ALA A 914 -7.66 27.11 3.95
CA ALA A 914 -6.52 27.98 3.70
C ALA A 914 -5.24 27.22 3.31
N SER A 915 -4.51 27.79 2.36
CA SER A 915 -3.13 27.41 2.00
C SER A 915 -2.13 28.18 2.89
N LYS A 916 -0.87 28.33 2.43
CA LYS A 916 0.12 29.22 3.05
C LYS A 916 -0.10 30.69 2.64
N GLU A 917 -0.72 30.94 1.49
CA GLU A 917 -0.84 32.24 0.81
C GLU A 917 -2.25 32.84 0.92
N ALA A 918 -3.30 32.00 0.87
CA ALA A 918 -4.67 32.46 0.71
C ALA A 918 -5.67 31.62 1.50
N PHE A 919 -6.87 32.18 1.72
CA PHE A 919 -8.00 31.46 2.32
C PHE A 919 -9.28 31.63 1.49
N TYR A 920 -9.95 30.50 1.27
CA TYR A 920 -11.26 30.35 0.64
C TYR A 920 -12.36 30.34 1.70
N VAL A 921 -13.47 31.02 1.41
CA VAL A 921 -14.66 31.11 2.26
C VAL A 921 -15.89 30.74 1.44
N TRP A 922 -16.59 29.69 1.86
CA TRP A 922 -17.82 29.18 1.23
C TRP A 922 -18.99 29.24 2.22
N GLN A 923 -20.07 29.94 1.84
CA GLN A 923 -21.30 29.98 2.63
C GLN A 923 -22.27 28.86 2.21
N TYR A 924 -22.53 27.93 3.13
CA TYR A 924 -23.34 26.72 2.88
C TYR A 924 -24.74 26.75 3.51
N ARG A 925 -25.00 27.61 4.51
CA ARG A 925 -26.32 27.79 5.13
C ARG A 925 -26.73 29.27 5.08
N LEU A 926 -27.96 29.54 4.61
CA LEU A 926 -28.59 30.86 4.70
C LEU A 926 -29.48 30.92 5.96
N ASP A 927 -29.35 31.99 6.74
CA ASP A 927 -30.32 32.29 7.80
C ASP A 927 -31.60 32.88 7.19
N LEU A 928 -32.76 32.35 7.59
CA LEU A 928 -34.07 32.71 7.04
C LEU A 928 -34.38 34.21 7.13
N GLN A 929 -33.87 34.91 8.16
CA GLN A 929 -34.06 36.35 8.34
C GLN A 929 -33.37 37.21 7.26
N ILE A 930 -32.34 36.70 6.57
CA ILE A 930 -31.61 37.44 5.52
C ILE A 930 -32.25 37.20 4.13
N SER A 931 -33.04 36.13 3.99
CA SER A 931 -33.62 35.63 2.73
C SER A 931 -34.47 36.68 1.97
N GLN A 932 -35.15 37.58 2.67
CA GLN A 932 -36.06 38.55 2.05
C GLN A 932 -35.33 39.68 1.28
N MET A 933 -34.08 40.01 1.61
CA MET A 933 -33.34 41.10 0.94
C MET A 933 -32.46 40.64 -0.24
N TRP A 934 -32.16 39.35 -0.39
CA TRP A 934 -31.06 38.87 -1.26
C TRP A 934 -31.49 38.02 -2.47
N LYS A 935 -32.78 38.02 -2.84
CA LYS A 935 -33.31 37.22 -3.98
C LYS A 935 -32.74 37.57 -5.38
N ALA A 936 -31.95 38.64 -5.51
CA ALA A 936 -31.52 39.20 -6.80
C ALA A 936 -30.05 38.90 -7.22
N LYS A 937 -29.22 38.24 -6.39
CA LYS A 937 -27.83 37.88 -6.76
C LYS A 937 -27.48 36.45 -6.35
N ARG A 938 -27.54 35.53 -7.33
CA ARG A 938 -27.39 34.08 -7.12
C ARG A 938 -25.94 33.58 -7.13
N GLU A 939 -24.98 34.43 -7.48
CA GLU A 939 -23.59 34.06 -7.80
C GLU A 939 -22.59 34.20 -6.64
N LYS A 940 -22.79 35.14 -5.70
CA LYS A 940 -21.77 35.51 -4.69
C LYS A 940 -21.76 34.65 -3.41
N LYS A 941 -21.73 33.32 -3.54
CA LYS A 941 -21.67 32.37 -2.40
C LYS A 941 -20.26 32.06 -1.88
N GLU A 942 -19.24 32.30 -2.70
CA GLU A 942 -17.88 31.76 -2.54
C GLU A 942 -16.86 32.86 -2.84
N ARG A 943 -15.75 32.91 -2.10
CA ARG A 943 -14.71 33.95 -2.22
C ARG A 943 -13.33 33.41 -1.85
N VAL A 944 -12.28 33.92 -2.49
CA VAL A 944 -10.87 33.69 -2.11
C VAL A 944 -10.23 35.02 -1.72
N TYR A 945 -9.42 35.01 -0.67
CA TYR A 945 -8.68 36.16 -0.16
C TYR A 945 -7.21 35.80 0.06
N HIS A 946 -6.28 36.57 -0.54
CA HIS A 946 -4.84 36.46 -0.24
C HIS A 946 -4.53 37.11 1.11
N ILE A 947 -3.62 36.52 1.90
CA ILE A 947 -3.38 36.90 3.30
C ILE A 947 -2.84 38.33 3.50
N ASP A 948 -2.16 38.89 2.50
CA ASP A 948 -1.63 40.25 2.54
C ASP A 948 -2.64 41.30 2.04
N SER A 949 -3.82 40.86 1.57
CA SER A 949 -4.92 41.77 1.25
C SER A 949 -5.65 42.24 2.51
N ASN A 950 -6.09 43.50 2.52
CA ASN A 950 -6.95 44.08 3.57
C ASN A 950 -8.40 44.20 3.04
N PRO A 951 -9.20 43.12 3.04
CA PRO A 951 -10.59 43.16 2.57
C PRO A 951 -11.43 44.15 3.37
N SER A 952 -12.07 45.08 2.64
CA SER A 952 -12.85 46.20 3.19
C SER A 952 -14.36 45.95 3.21
N GLY A 953 -14.84 44.87 2.57
CA GLY A 953 -16.21 44.37 2.69
C GLY A 953 -17.01 44.36 1.39
N VAL A 954 -18.21 44.93 1.41
CA VAL A 954 -19.30 44.64 0.46
C VAL A 954 -18.98 44.93 -1.01
N ASN A 955 -18.11 45.92 -1.27
CA ASN A 955 -17.71 46.32 -2.63
C ASN A 955 -16.48 45.58 -3.17
N ASP A 956 -15.83 44.75 -2.36
CA ASP A 956 -14.62 44.03 -2.75
C ASP A 956 -14.97 42.92 -3.77
N SER A 957 -14.47 43.05 -5.00
CA SER A 957 -14.62 42.06 -6.05
C SER A 957 -13.62 40.93 -5.83
N GLY A 958 -13.96 40.00 -4.92
CA GLY A 958 -13.18 38.81 -4.57
C GLY A 958 -13.05 37.78 -5.71
N GLN A 959 -12.46 38.21 -6.83
CA GLN A 959 -12.18 37.47 -8.06
C GLN A 959 -10.77 37.83 -8.54
N ASP A 960 -9.79 37.46 -7.71
CA ASP A 960 -8.37 37.58 -8.04
C ASP A 960 -7.70 36.23 -7.74
N PHE A 961 -8.22 35.17 -8.37
CA PHE A 961 -7.68 33.80 -8.24
C PHE A 961 -6.17 33.77 -8.58
N ALA A 962 -5.72 34.56 -9.55
CA ALA A 962 -4.31 34.75 -9.86
C ALA A 962 -3.49 35.29 -8.66
N LYS A 963 -4.06 36.17 -7.81
CA LYS A 963 -3.37 36.65 -6.59
C LYS A 963 -3.34 35.60 -5.49
N ALA A 964 -4.28 34.67 -5.45
CA ALA A 964 -4.32 33.60 -4.43
C ALA A 964 -3.05 32.75 -4.43
N PHE A 965 -2.40 32.60 -5.58
CA PHE A 965 -1.15 31.86 -5.76
C PHE A 965 0.12 32.72 -5.67
N THR A 966 0.03 34.01 -5.33
CA THR A 966 1.24 34.85 -5.20
C THR A 966 1.98 34.55 -3.89
N PRO A 967 3.29 34.24 -3.93
CA PRO A 967 4.02 33.79 -2.75
C PRO A 967 4.17 34.91 -1.71
N THR A 968 3.68 34.66 -0.50
CA THR A 968 3.84 35.58 0.64
C THR A 968 5.16 35.33 1.38
N ARG A 969 5.74 36.40 1.96
CA ARG A 969 6.90 36.31 2.85
C ARG A 969 6.54 35.80 4.26
N ASP A 970 5.26 35.87 4.63
CA ASP A 970 4.75 35.52 5.96
C ASP A 970 3.52 34.62 5.87
N ALA A 971 3.77 33.33 5.62
CA ALA A 971 2.73 32.33 5.37
C ALA A 971 1.73 32.18 6.53
N ILE A 972 0.48 31.84 6.20
CA ILE A 972 -0.50 31.30 7.14
C ILE A 972 0.08 30.02 7.76
N CYS A 973 -0.09 29.85 9.07
CA CYS A 973 0.33 28.65 9.79
C CYS A 973 -0.76 28.02 10.68
N CYS A 974 -1.90 28.68 10.88
CA CYS A 974 -3.08 28.13 11.55
C CYS A 974 -4.31 29.01 11.34
N VAL A 975 -5.53 28.43 11.36
CA VAL A 975 -6.80 29.17 11.29
C VAL A 975 -7.81 28.66 12.31
N THR A 976 -8.72 29.52 12.78
CA THR A 976 -9.83 29.12 13.65
C THR A 976 -11.03 30.06 13.44
N ALA A 977 -12.24 29.53 13.35
CA ALA A 977 -13.45 30.33 13.15
C ALA A 977 -14.60 29.88 14.05
N ARG A 978 -15.42 30.84 14.50
CA ARG A 978 -16.65 30.58 15.25
C ARG A 978 -17.63 31.74 15.11
N ASP A 979 -18.91 31.39 14.96
CA ASP A 979 -20.06 32.30 14.86
C ASP A 979 -19.83 33.46 13.86
N LYS A 980 -19.42 34.65 14.33
CA LYS A 980 -19.17 35.84 13.48
C LYS A 980 -17.70 36.26 13.37
N THR A 981 -16.75 35.44 13.83
CA THR A 981 -15.30 35.74 13.82
C THR A 981 -14.49 34.63 13.14
N LEU A 982 -13.55 35.03 12.28
CA LEU A 982 -12.45 34.22 11.74
C LEU A 982 -11.13 34.79 12.27
N ILE A 983 -10.19 33.93 12.68
CA ILE A 983 -8.83 34.32 13.05
C ILE A 983 -7.83 33.47 12.26
N VAL A 984 -6.83 34.14 11.70
CA VAL A 984 -5.74 33.57 10.90
C VAL A 984 -4.41 33.93 11.54
N GLY A 985 -3.59 32.93 11.86
CA GLY A 985 -2.24 33.10 12.39
C GLY A 985 -1.17 32.98 11.29
N ARG A 986 -0.16 33.83 11.35
CA ARG A 986 0.96 33.90 10.40
C ARG A 986 2.29 33.48 11.03
N LYS A 987 3.22 33.04 10.18
CA LYS A 987 4.55 32.51 10.54
C LYS A 987 5.37 33.49 11.41
N SER A 988 5.16 34.80 11.25
CA SER A 988 5.78 35.91 11.98
C SER A 988 5.39 36.05 13.45
N GLY A 989 4.32 35.38 13.91
CA GLY A 989 3.69 35.70 15.20
C GLY A 989 2.47 36.62 15.08
N THR A 990 2.16 37.13 13.89
CA THR A 990 0.99 38.00 13.67
C THR A 990 -0.32 37.20 13.62
N LEU A 991 -1.38 37.69 14.27
CA LEU A 991 -2.75 37.20 14.15
C LEU A 991 -3.63 38.25 13.47
N HIS A 992 -4.38 37.86 12.43
CA HIS A 992 -5.42 38.68 11.81
C HIS A 992 -6.81 38.21 12.29
N ARG A 993 -7.68 39.14 12.73
CA ARG A 993 -9.07 38.88 13.13
C ARG A 993 -10.03 39.49 12.10
N TYR A 994 -10.80 38.66 11.41
CA TYR A 994 -11.80 39.05 10.41
C TYR A 994 -13.24 38.83 10.94
N SER A 995 -14.17 39.65 10.47
CA SER A 995 -15.62 39.51 10.68
C SER A 995 -16.23 38.53 9.66
N LEU A 996 -17.27 37.79 10.06
CA LEU A 996 -18.10 36.99 9.16
C LEU A 996 -19.56 37.51 9.19
N PRO A 997 -20.28 37.53 8.04
CA PRO A 997 -19.93 36.95 6.74
C PRO A 997 -19.06 37.84 5.83
N ASN A 998 -18.86 39.12 6.16
CA ASN A 998 -18.33 40.09 5.20
C ASN A 998 -16.81 40.03 4.97
N VAL A 999 -16.07 39.29 5.79
CA VAL A 999 -14.60 39.13 5.76
C VAL A 999 -13.85 40.47 5.94
N VAL A 1000 -14.43 41.45 6.64
CA VAL A 1000 -13.72 42.71 6.95
C VAL A 1000 -12.72 42.46 8.08
N LEU A 1001 -11.47 42.87 7.88
CA LEU A 1001 -10.43 42.83 8.92
C LEU A 1001 -10.79 43.79 10.07
N ILE A 1002 -10.94 43.26 11.29
CA ILE A 1002 -11.28 44.02 12.50
C ILE A 1002 -10.01 44.51 13.21
N GLN A 1003 -9.06 43.60 13.44
CA GLN A 1003 -7.91 43.86 14.30
C GLN A 1003 -6.72 42.94 13.95
N LYS A 1004 -5.51 43.40 14.23
CA LYS A 1004 -4.29 42.57 14.25
C LYS A 1004 -3.75 42.48 15.67
N TYR A 1005 -3.15 41.35 16.02
CA TYR A 1005 -2.40 41.14 17.26
C TYR A 1005 -1.01 40.58 16.92
N THR A 1006 -0.03 40.77 17.80
CA THR A 1006 1.34 40.28 17.61
C THR A 1006 1.74 39.40 18.80
N LEU A 1007 2.48 38.32 18.52
CA LEU A 1007 3.01 37.37 19.48
C LEU A 1007 4.53 37.31 19.36
N ASN A 1008 5.22 36.93 20.44
CA ASN A 1008 6.68 36.80 20.45
C ASN A 1008 7.17 35.58 19.63
N ASN A 1009 6.34 34.55 19.52
CA ASN A 1009 6.62 33.28 18.86
C ASN A 1009 5.57 32.96 17.79
N ARG A 1010 5.92 32.12 16.81
CA ARG A 1010 4.98 31.61 15.80
C ARG A 1010 3.84 30.83 16.47
N PRO A 1011 2.55 31.18 16.23
CA PRO A 1011 1.43 30.38 16.70
C PRO A 1011 1.37 29.03 15.94
N HIS A 1012 1.29 27.94 16.70
CA HIS A 1012 1.11 26.60 16.17
C HIS A 1012 -0.37 26.18 16.15
N TYR A 1013 -1.13 26.54 17.19
CA TYR A 1013 -2.54 26.18 17.32
C TYR A 1013 -3.39 27.32 17.89
N LEU A 1014 -4.63 27.45 17.38
CA LEU A 1014 -5.58 28.51 17.74
C LEU A 1014 -6.97 27.93 18.02
N SER A 1015 -7.62 28.34 19.10
CA SER A 1015 -8.98 27.88 19.43
C SER A 1015 -9.86 28.98 20.03
N LEU A 1016 -10.99 29.27 19.38
CA LEU A 1016 -12.00 30.22 19.85
C LEU A 1016 -12.99 29.59 20.84
N ASN A 1017 -13.13 30.22 22.01
CA ASN A 1017 -14.09 29.83 23.04
C ASN A 1017 -15.56 30.01 22.58
N CYS A 1018 -16.51 29.43 23.32
CA CYS A 1018 -17.89 29.27 22.85
C CYS A 1018 -18.71 30.57 22.68
N ASN A 1019 -18.25 31.72 23.17
CA ASN A 1019 -18.87 33.04 22.94
C ASN A 1019 -17.98 34.01 22.14
N THR A 1020 -16.84 33.54 21.61
CA THR A 1020 -15.82 34.32 20.88
C THR A 1020 -15.11 35.44 21.67
N CYS A 1021 -15.32 35.56 22.99
CA CYS A 1021 -14.62 36.55 23.82
C CYS A 1021 -13.17 36.15 24.19
N ARG A 1022 -12.74 34.90 23.99
CA ARG A 1022 -11.38 34.44 24.29
C ARG A 1022 -10.81 33.52 23.21
N LEU A 1023 -9.53 33.72 22.93
CA LEU A 1023 -8.70 32.89 22.07
C LEU A 1023 -7.64 32.16 22.92
N ALA A 1024 -7.58 30.84 22.80
CA ALA A 1024 -6.43 30.07 23.25
C ALA A 1024 -5.42 29.95 22.11
N ILE A 1025 -4.16 30.20 22.44
CA ILE A 1025 -3.01 30.17 21.53
C ILE A 1025 -2.00 29.19 22.12
N ILE A 1026 -1.41 28.34 21.29
CA ILE A 1026 -0.21 27.57 21.64
C ILE A 1026 0.84 27.88 20.56
N ASP A 1027 2.05 28.22 20.98
CA ASP A 1027 3.16 28.56 20.07
C ASP A 1027 4.09 27.37 19.77
N ILE A 1028 5.14 27.60 18.99
CA ILE A 1028 6.17 26.60 18.67
C ILE A 1028 7.10 26.22 19.84
N ALA A 1029 7.17 27.03 20.90
CA ALA A 1029 7.98 26.73 22.09
C ALA A 1029 7.24 25.86 23.11
N GLY A 1030 5.90 25.83 23.01
CA GLY A 1030 4.97 25.11 23.87
C GLY A 1030 4.29 25.96 24.94
N VAL A 1031 4.37 27.29 24.83
CA VAL A 1031 3.71 28.18 25.78
C VAL A 1031 2.24 28.32 25.40
N MET A 1032 1.34 27.92 26.30
CA MET A 1032 -0.08 28.23 26.15
C MET A 1032 -0.35 29.66 26.65
N THR A 1033 -0.93 30.47 25.77
CA THR A 1033 -1.34 31.86 26.04
C THR A 1033 -2.85 32.01 25.86
N LEU A 1034 -3.48 32.76 26.77
CA LEU A 1034 -4.89 33.16 26.67
C LEU A 1034 -4.99 34.65 26.34
N LEU A 1035 -5.68 34.96 25.25
CA LEU A 1035 -5.96 36.33 24.78
C LEU A 1035 -7.47 36.62 24.89
N GLU A 1036 -7.83 37.78 25.44
CA GLU A 1036 -9.21 38.26 25.49
C GLU A 1036 -9.51 39.16 24.29
N LEU A 1037 -10.73 39.07 23.74
CA LEU A 1037 -11.13 39.62 22.44
C LEU A 1037 -12.28 40.63 22.52
N GLU A 1038 -12.61 41.11 23.71
CA GLU A 1038 -13.74 42.03 23.95
C GLU A 1038 -13.43 43.46 23.52
N ALA A 1039 -14.47 44.18 23.08
CA ALA A 1039 -14.34 45.55 22.59
C ALA A 1039 -14.39 46.56 23.75
N GLY A 1040 -13.22 47.11 24.12
CA GLY A 1040 -13.11 48.23 25.09
C GLY A 1040 -12.04 48.05 26.17
N ALA A 1041 -11.56 46.83 26.41
CA ALA A 1041 -10.45 46.58 27.33
C ALA A 1041 -9.09 46.69 26.61
N GLN A 1042 -8.05 47.15 27.32
CA GLN A 1042 -6.68 46.96 26.84
C GLN A 1042 -6.32 45.46 26.82
N PRO A 1043 -5.49 45.00 25.86
CA PRO A 1043 -5.15 43.59 25.72
C PRO A 1043 -4.25 43.09 26.86
N SER A 1044 -4.85 42.60 27.95
CA SER A 1044 -4.11 42.01 29.06
C SER A 1044 -3.79 40.54 28.81
N PHE A 1045 -2.54 40.22 28.52
CA PHE A 1045 -2.04 38.83 28.53
C PHE A 1045 -2.04 38.32 29.98
N ARG A 1046 -2.88 37.31 30.29
CA ARG A 1046 -2.98 36.72 31.64
C ARG A 1046 -2.32 35.34 31.69
N ARG A 1047 -1.24 35.25 32.48
CA ARG A 1047 -0.46 34.03 32.82
C ARG A 1047 -0.20 33.09 31.63
N SER A 1048 0.97 33.26 31.03
CA SER A 1048 1.66 32.18 30.31
C SER A 1048 1.69 30.92 31.19
N ILE A 1049 1.38 29.77 30.60
CA ILE A 1049 1.59 28.46 31.21
C ILE A 1049 2.55 27.71 30.29
N GLU A 1050 3.68 27.25 30.84
CA GLU A 1050 4.55 26.28 30.17
C GLU A 1050 3.89 24.90 30.24
N VAL A 1051 3.96 24.13 29.15
CA VAL A 1051 3.15 22.92 28.92
C VAL A 1051 4.00 21.73 28.51
#